data_AF-S9QPV5-F1
#
_entry.id   AF-S9QPV5-F1
#
_cell.length_a   1.000
_cell.length_b   1.000
_cell.length_c   1.000
_cell.angle_alpha   90.00
_cell.angle_beta   90.00
_cell.angle_gamma   90.00
#
_symmetry.space_group_name_H-M   'P 1'
#
loop_
_entity.id
_entity.type
_entity.pdbx_description
1 polymer ?
#
loop_
_entity_poly.entity_id
_entity_poly.type
_entity_poly.pdbx_seq_one_letter_code
_entity_poly.pdbx_strand_id
1 'polypeptide(L)'
;MRRRIDQYTGPYERWVYGDDLGRPFSFPAIRDRTSSYFTALMDSDTKLPDVSKLIYRAEAGAPIERIALRYPPLWNDGNALKVRPFCFFDPDDIEDPALTDLQVLLAELLELFDQFLQANDPDALRKRPRYRVNFPINPASWTKDYDAKRDVAGYTARTTPPKAIIGVIDDGIPFANRTYLDTAGKTRISHCWLQSARSPGAGTVPFGREYSNGQIDDLIADHGGDEDTLYRMSGAVDAALPELGTYIARGTTHGAHVLSLAAGASLAGVEEPDQDDIGIIAVQLPNTIAWDTSGFGKEMYMLSAIHYIFERAKRIADAAGVDEIPVVINFSYGWSGGRHDGKSEMDAAIQELLEERRKLAPTYLVMPAGNTYDDKLHAQLDEASFTDDSVSIGWKVQPDDRTSSYLEVWLPEELDVEDYSFEVTPPRGVSLDTVPSLALRGDPHFPRGDERNFADLRVGGAAIGQISVDRNRGSRWRAMLALAPTLPLDVDLPGFQRRWASSGQWTVTLRRSPTAARLPDGANINIWVQRDDDPSELKTGGKQSYLEELDRVATNDPSLPRYLHPLGTVRGFGSLNGVANAALTTRVAGYTQCTGSPAAYSSAGGLRNGSTGPEPWGSAVDVCAVSDRSPNRPGSLGQGVRSGSRSLLVGTSGASPQVARKMVRALADGKDAFAGLEPQTYTSGNPLEDAHKQARLGSFKAAPLWAGG
;
A
#
# COMPACT_ATOMS: atom_id res chain seq x y z
N MET A 1 21.12 19.80 22.03
CA MET A 1 19.67 19.49 21.98
C MET A 1 19.55 18.11 21.33
N ARG A 2 18.99 17.10 22.00
CA ARG A 2 18.83 15.75 21.39
C ARG A 2 17.97 15.90 20.13
N ARG A 3 18.45 15.39 18.98
CA ARG A 3 17.69 15.38 17.72
C ARG A 3 16.54 14.38 17.88
N ARG A 4 15.33 14.78 17.54
CA ARG A 4 14.11 13.96 17.67
C ARG A 4 13.60 13.55 16.29
N ILE A 5 13.02 12.36 16.20
CA ILE A 5 12.53 11.80 14.93
C ILE A 5 11.36 12.63 14.35
N ASP A 6 10.59 13.28 15.21
CA ASP A 6 9.49 14.19 14.86
C ASP A 6 9.90 15.31 13.88
N GLN A 7 11.19 15.66 13.87
CA GLN A 7 11.80 16.59 12.93
C GLN A 7 11.80 16.08 11.48
N TYR A 8 11.72 14.78 11.24
CA TYR A 8 11.79 14.19 9.89
C TYR A 8 10.54 13.42 9.50
N THR A 9 9.64 13.16 10.46
CA THR A 9 8.51 12.27 10.28
C THR A 9 7.19 13.00 10.11
N GLY A 10 6.30 12.41 9.30
CA GLY A 10 4.92 12.84 9.16
C GLY A 10 4.01 12.39 10.32
N PRO A 11 2.71 12.69 10.22
CA PRO A 11 1.71 12.34 11.23
C PRO A 11 1.63 10.88 11.64
N TYR A 12 1.67 9.95 10.69
CA TYR A 12 1.59 8.51 10.99
C TYR A 12 2.83 8.02 11.69
N GLU A 13 4.00 8.36 11.17
CA GLU A 13 5.29 8.01 11.74
C GLU A 13 5.41 8.53 13.18
N ARG A 14 4.98 9.78 13.47
CA ARG A 14 4.98 10.31 14.85
C ARG A 14 4.15 9.45 15.79
N TRP A 15 2.94 9.08 15.37
CA TRP A 15 2.07 8.23 16.17
C TRP A 15 2.68 6.84 16.38
N VAL A 16 3.11 6.19 15.30
CA VAL A 16 3.56 4.79 15.30
C VAL A 16 4.91 4.59 15.98
N TYR A 17 5.85 5.53 15.86
CA TYR A 17 7.17 5.46 16.50
C TYR A 17 7.26 6.22 17.83
N GLY A 18 6.20 6.95 18.21
CA GLY A 18 6.12 7.72 19.45
C GLY A 18 6.03 6.83 20.69
N ASP A 19 7.05 6.84 21.55
CA ASP A 19 7.13 6.00 22.77
C ASP A 19 5.94 6.25 23.74
N ASP A 20 5.54 7.51 23.93
CA ASP A 20 4.39 7.90 24.75
C ASP A 20 3.08 8.03 23.95
N LEU A 21 3.08 7.66 22.66
CA LEU A 21 1.95 7.78 21.74
C LEU A 21 1.43 6.41 21.28
N GLY A 22 1.49 6.10 19.99
CA GLY A 22 0.93 4.90 19.37
C GLY A 22 1.87 3.69 19.34
N ARG A 23 3.18 3.85 19.60
CA ARG A 23 4.15 2.74 19.54
C ARG A 23 3.73 1.51 20.37
N PRO A 24 3.22 1.65 21.61
CA PRO A 24 2.77 0.48 22.39
C PRO A 24 1.68 -0.36 21.71
N PHE A 25 0.96 0.22 20.75
CA PHE A 25 -0.14 -0.40 20.01
C PHE A 25 0.24 -0.77 18.57
N SER A 26 1.50 -0.53 18.18
CA SER A 26 2.02 -0.90 16.87
C SER A 26 2.33 -2.40 16.77
N PHE A 27 2.67 -2.87 15.57
CA PHE A 27 3.09 -4.26 15.37
C PHE A 27 4.33 -4.60 16.20
N PRO A 28 4.50 -5.88 16.60
CA PRO A 28 5.62 -6.32 17.44
C PRO A 28 7.00 -5.83 16.98
N ALA A 29 7.25 -5.82 15.68
CA ALA A 29 8.52 -5.36 15.11
C ALA A 29 8.88 -3.90 15.49
N ILE A 30 7.87 -3.02 15.65
CA ILE A 30 8.04 -1.62 16.06
C ILE A 30 7.88 -1.48 17.58
N ARG A 31 6.85 -2.12 18.14
CA ARG A 31 6.52 -2.08 19.57
C ARG A 31 7.70 -2.55 20.42
N ASP A 32 8.24 -3.72 20.10
CA ASP A 32 9.22 -4.43 20.92
C ASP A 32 10.68 -4.10 20.53
N ARG A 33 10.89 -3.26 19.51
CA ARG A 33 12.23 -2.88 18.97
C ARG A 33 13.09 -4.11 18.66
N THR A 34 12.55 -5.10 17.97
CA THR A 34 13.24 -6.37 17.69
C THR A 34 14.26 -6.27 16.55
N SER A 35 14.47 -5.09 15.97
CA SER A 35 15.34 -4.89 14.81
C SER A 35 16.15 -3.59 14.88
N SER A 36 17.39 -3.68 14.39
CA SER A 36 18.30 -2.57 14.12
C SER A 36 18.37 -2.19 12.63
N TYR A 37 17.60 -2.85 11.76
CA TYR A 37 17.58 -2.61 10.32
C TYR A 37 16.32 -1.87 9.92
N PHE A 38 16.47 -0.63 9.46
CA PHE A 38 15.38 0.28 9.13
C PHE A 38 15.21 0.45 7.63
N THR A 39 14.03 0.91 7.25
CA THR A 39 13.67 1.11 5.86
C THR A 39 12.98 2.45 5.69
N ALA A 40 13.13 3.06 4.53
CA ALA A 40 12.49 4.35 4.25
C ALA A 40 12.33 4.58 2.75
N LEU A 41 11.43 5.51 2.43
CA LEU A 41 11.40 6.20 1.14
C LEU A 41 12.09 7.55 1.25
N MET A 42 12.92 7.86 0.26
CA MET A 42 13.42 9.22 0.03
C MET A 42 12.70 9.81 -1.17
N ASP A 43 12.16 11.02 -1.04
CA ASP A 43 11.64 11.84 -2.14
C ASP A 43 12.53 13.09 -2.27
N SER A 44 13.35 13.12 -3.32
CA SER A 44 14.35 14.17 -3.57
C SER A 44 14.70 14.32 -5.04
N ASP A 45 14.95 15.54 -5.49
CA ASP A 45 15.52 15.79 -6.83
C ASP A 45 17.02 15.48 -6.91
N THR A 46 17.69 15.28 -5.77
CA THR A 46 19.13 14.99 -5.73
C THR A 46 19.42 13.58 -6.24
N LYS A 47 20.61 13.37 -6.81
CA LYS A 47 21.08 12.04 -7.25
C LYS A 47 21.25 11.10 -6.06
N LEU A 48 21.06 9.81 -6.31
CA LEU A 48 21.35 8.79 -5.31
C LEU A 48 22.82 8.85 -4.90
N PRO A 49 23.12 8.88 -3.61
CA PRO A 49 24.48 8.84 -3.15
C PRO A 49 25.10 7.45 -3.34
N ASP A 50 26.39 7.43 -3.66
CA ASP A 50 27.18 6.21 -3.77
C ASP A 50 27.40 5.61 -2.38
N VAL A 51 26.61 4.59 -2.06
CA VAL A 51 26.60 3.95 -0.74
C VAL A 51 27.92 3.29 -0.37
N SER A 52 28.74 2.90 -1.35
CA SER A 52 30.09 2.36 -1.10
C SER A 52 31.05 3.41 -0.51
N LYS A 53 30.70 4.69 -0.60
CA LYS A 53 31.46 5.82 -0.07
C LYS A 53 30.83 6.44 1.19
N LEU A 54 29.66 5.95 1.61
CA LEU A 54 28.97 6.44 2.82
C LEU A 54 29.54 5.74 4.05
N ILE A 55 30.63 6.29 4.57
CA ILE A 55 31.20 5.95 5.88
C ILE A 55 31.29 7.27 6.66
N TYR A 56 30.35 7.51 7.57
CA TYR A 56 30.32 8.77 8.34
C TYR A 56 31.05 8.62 9.68
N ARG A 57 32.01 9.52 9.92
CA ARG A 57 32.74 9.68 11.18
C ARG A 57 32.13 10.81 12.01
N ALA A 58 31.92 10.56 13.29
CA ALA A 58 31.35 11.54 14.22
C ALA A 58 32.13 12.87 14.28
N GLU A 59 33.46 12.80 14.15
CA GLU A 59 34.37 13.96 14.14
C GLU A 59 35.61 13.70 13.25
N ALA A 60 36.31 14.76 12.83
CA ALA A 60 37.52 14.65 12.02
C ALA A 60 38.63 13.92 12.80
N GLY A 61 39.03 12.72 12.32
CA GLY A 61 40.05 11.89 12.94
C GLY A 61 39.52 10.84 13.92
N ALA A 62 38.22 10.84 14.24
CA ALA A 62 37.62 9.77 15.03
C ALA A 62 37.55 8.47 14.20
N PRO A 63 37.81 7.29 14.80
CA PRO A 63 37.30 6.04 14.24
C PRO A 63 35.78 6.07 14.42
N ILE A 64 35.00 5.73 13.39
CA ILE A 64 33.69 5.03 13.44
C ILE A 64 32.91 5.31 12.15
N GLU A 65 32.33 4.23 11.63
CA GLU A 65 31.32 4.11 10.57
C GLU A 65 29.92 4.14 11.21
N ARG A 66 29.26 5.31 11.34
CA ARG A 66 27.97 5.36 12.08
C ARG A 66 26.74 4.88 11.30
N ILE A 67 26.81 4.75 9.97
CA ILE A 67 25.66 4.37 9.13
C ILE A 67 26.10 3.54 7.94
N ALA A 68 25.43 2.43 7.71
CA ALA A 68 25.48 1.70 6.45
C ALA A 68 24.11 1.75 5.76
N LEU A 69 24.12 2.10 4.47
CA LEU A 69 22.92 2.23 3.63
C LEU A 69 22.96 1.23 2.48
N ARG A 70 21.81 0.69 2.11
CA ARG A 70 21.65 -0.24 0.99
C ARG A 70 20.41 0.12 0.20
N TYR A 71 20.54 0.11 -1.12
CA TYR A 71 19.38 0.12 -2.00
C TYR A 71 18.96 -1.33 -2.28
N PRO A 72 17.66 -1.60 -2.51
CA PRO A 72 17.25 -2.82 -3.19
C PRO A 72 17.71 -2.80 -4.65
N PRO A 73 17.53 -3.87 -5.44
CA PRO A 73 17.79 -3.85 -6.87
C PRO A 73 16.95 -2.78 -7.58
N LEU A 74 17.52 -1.60 -7.78
CA LEU A 74 16.85 -0.49 -8.43
C LEU A 74 16.98 -0.65 -9.93
N TRP A 75 15.84 -0.70 -10.63
CA TRP A 75 15.83 -0.56 -12.08
C TRP A 75 16.57 0.72 -12.52
N ASN A 76 17.44 0.58 -13.53
CA ASN A 76 18.32 1.63 -14.05
C ASN A 76 19.19 2.32 -12.98
N ASP A 77 19.63 1.57 -11.95
CA ASP A 77 20.38 2.07 -10.80
C ASP A 77 19.66 3.22 -10.04
N GLY A 78 18.34 3.34 -10.19
CA GLY A 78 17.54 4.42 -9.59
C GLY A 78 17.76 5.80 -10.22
N ASN A 79 18.42 5.86 -11.38
CA ASN A 79 18.68 7.11 -12.11
C ASN A 79 17.39 7.75 -12.61
N ALA A 80 17.36 9.08 -12.62
CA ALA A 80 16.25 9.92 -13.10
C ALA A 80 14.92 9.77 -12.35
N LEU A 81 14.86 8.99 -11.27
CA LEU A 81 13.70 8.91 -10.39
C LEU A 81 13.83 9.90 -9.25
N LYS A 82 12.74 10.34 -8.61
CA LYS A 82 12.78 11.22 -7.41
C LYS A 82 12.53 10.46 -6.13
N VAL A 83 11.61 9.51 -6.17
CA VAL A 83 11.24 8.68 -5.02
C VAL A 83 11.99 7.34 -5.09
N ARG A 84 12.79 7.02 -4.07
CA ARG A 84 13.57 5.77 -4.04
C ARG A 84 13.47 5.06 -2.70
N PRO A 85 13.34 3.73 -2.69
CA PRO A 85 13.39 2.92 -1.48
C PRO A 85 14.84 2.67 -1.05
N PHE A 86 15.09 2.66 0.25
CA PHE A 86 16.39 2.27 0.79
C PHE A 86 16.26 1.65 2.19
N CYS A 87 17.29 0.92 2.57
CA CYS A 87 17.46 0.32 3.89
C CYS A 87 18.70 0.92 4.55
N PHE A 88 18.68 1.04 5.87
CA PHE A 88 19.78 1.65 6.60
C PHE A 88 19.85 1.11 8.04
N PHE A 89 21.05 1.09 8.61
CA PHE A 89 21.31 0.61 9.96
C PHE A 89 22.59 1.24 10.53
N ASP A 90 22.75 1.14 11.86
CA ASP A 90 23.99 1.47 12.56
C ASP A 90 24.77 0.17 12.84
N PRO A 91 25.99 0.01 12.29
CA PRO A 91 26.81 -1.19 12.54
C PRO A 91 27.14 -1.43 14.02
N ASP A 92 27.28 -0.37 14.83
CA ASP A 92 27.65 -0.49 16.25
C ASP A 92 26.44 -0.94 17.10
N ASP A 93 25.21 -0.55 16.72
CA ASP A 93 23.95 -0.97 17.38
C ASP A 93 23.70 -2.48 17.24
N ILE A 94 24.25 -3.11 16.20
CA ILE A 94 24.21 -4.58 16.05
C ILE A 94 25.03 -5.27 17.15
N GLU A 95 26.11 -4.65 17.59
CA GLU A 95 27.01 -5.21 18.61
C GLU A 95 26.51 -4.94 20.04
N ASP A 96 25.85 -3.81 20.29
CA ASP A 96 25.23 -3.46 21.59
C ASP A 96 23.90 -2.66 21.45
N PRO A 97 22.76 -3.34 21.27
CA PRO A 97 21.45 -2.70 21.03
C PRO A 97 20.85 -1.97 22.24
N ALA A 98 21.50 -2.00 23.41
CA ALA A 98 20.95 -1.45 24.65
C ALA A 98 21.21 0.07 24.84
N LEU A 99 22.01 0.69 23.97
CA LEU A 99 22.60 2.01 24.26
C LEU A 99 21.87 3.23 23.67
N THR A 100 20.97 3.06 22.70
CA THR A 100 20.36 4.21 21.98
C THR A 100 18.84 4.13 21.86
N ASP A 101 18.17 5.27 22.09
CA ASP A 101 16.73 5.42 21.83
C ASP A 101 16.46 5.34 20.32
N LEU A 102 15.55 4.47 19.87
CA LEU A 102 15.16 4.30 18.46
C LEU A 102 14.84 5.63 17.77
N GLN A 103 14.17 6.56 18.45
CA GLN A 103 13.85 7.86 17.86
C GLN A 103 15.11 8.71 17.65
N VAL A 104 16.06 8.64 18.59
CA VAL A 104 17.34 9.33 18.48
C VAL A 104 18.17 8.71 17.38
N LEU A 105 18.22 7.38 17.31
CA LEU A 105 18.89 6.64 16.25
C LEU A 105 18.34 7.05 14.88
N LEU A 106 17.05 6.90 14.64
CA LEU A 106 16.42 7.28 13.37
C LEU A 106 16.64 8.76 13.00
N ALA A 107 16.55 9.67 13.97
CA ALA A 107 16.81 11.09 13.74
C ALA A 107 18.27 11.39 13.38
N GLU A 108 19.22 10.73 14.05
CA GLU A 108 20.65 10.85 13.71
C GLU A 108 20.93 10.28 12.33
N LEU A 109 20.33 9.14 11.98
CA LEU A 109 20.52 8.49 10.69
C LEU A 109 20.06 9.38 9.53
N LEU A 110 18.86 9.95 9.63
CA LEU A 110 18.30 10.84 8.61
C LEU A 110 19.05 12.17 8.52
N GLU A 111 19.58 12.67 9.63
CA GLU A 111 20.37 13.88 9.66
C GLU A 111 21.72 13.74 8.94
N LEU A 112 22.40 12.63 9.19
CA LEU A 112 23.68 12.34 8.53
C LEU A 112 23.48 12.19 7.02
N PHE A 113 22.34 11.64 6.61
CA PHE A 113 21.99 11.55 5.20
C PHE A 113 21.70 12.93 4.57
N ASP A 114 20.98 13.81 5.27
CA ASP A 114 20.77 15.21 4.84
C ASP A 114 22.11 15.98 4.70
N GLN A 115 23.03 15.82 5.66
CA GLN A 115 24.37 16.43 5.60
C GLN A 115 25.17 15.94 4.38
N PHE A 116 25.10 14.65 4.06
CA PHE A 116 25.77 14.10 2.88
C PHE A 116 25.23 14.73 1.59
N LEU A 117 23.91 14.82 1.46
CA LEU A 117 23.27 15.40 0.28
C LEU A 117 23.66 16.88 0.13
N GLN A 118 23.70 17.63 1.23
CA GLN A 118 24.15 19.03 1.26
C GLN A 118 25.62 19.20 0.86
N ALA A 119 26.51 18.30 1.29
CA ALA A 119 27.93 18.38 0.92
C ALA A 119 28.17 18.19 -0.57
N ASN A 120 27.28 17.46 -1.26
CA ASN A 120 27.40 17.15 -2.69
C ASN A 120 26.55 18.07 -3.59
N ASP A 121 25.64 18.85 -3.01
CA ASP A 121 24.82 19.84 -3.71
C ASP A 121 24.51 21.03 -2.79
N PRO A 122 25.20 22.18 -2.94
CA PRO A 122 25.00 23.37 -2.11
C PRO A 122 23.57 23.94 -2.18
N ASP A 123 22.82 23.66 -3.26
CA ASP A 123 21.42 24.07 -3.41
C ASP A 123 20.44 23.14 -2.66
N ALA A 124 20.91 22.00 -2.13
CA ALA A 124 20.09 21.04 -1.38
C ALA A 124 19.44 21.65 -0.13
N LEU A 125 19.99 22.73 0.44
CA LEU A 125 19.36 23.45 1.55
C LEU A 125 17.99 24.03 1.18
N ARG A 126 17.73 24.34 -0.10
CA ARG A 126 16.42 24.79 -0.62
C ARG A 126 15.54 23.63 -1.11
N LYS A 127 16.10 22.44 -1.33
CA LYS A 127 15.44 21.24 -1.87
C LYS A 127 15.69 20.03 -0.96
N ARG A 128 15.40 20.20 0.32
CA ARG A 128 15.69 19.16 1.30
C ARG A 128 14.92 17.88 0.96
N PRO A 129 15.56 16.71 1.04
CA PRO A 129 14.90 15.43 0.84
C PRO A 129 13.79 15.24 1.88
N ARG A 130 12.68 14.64 1.44
CA ARG A 130 11.62 14.15 2.33
C ARG A 130 11.87 12.68 2.61
N TYR A 131 11.65 12.27 3.85
CA TYR A 131 11.78 10.89 4.27
C TYR A 131 10.47 10.38 4.84
N ARG A 132 10.13 9.13 4.52
CA ARG A 132 9.03 8.38 5.15
C ARG A 132 9.65 7.12 5.72
N VAL A 133 9.56 6.94 7.03
CA VAL A 133 10.16 5.77 7.70
C VAL A 133 9.16 4.62 7.66
N ASN A 134 9.63 3.47 7.24
CA ASN A 134 8.83 2.28 6.96
C ASN A 134 9.16 1.16 7.95
N PHE A 135 8.39 0.06 7.91
CA PHE A 135 8.55 -1.09 8.79
C PHE A 135 10.00 -1.61 8.78
N PRO A 136 10.58 -1.91 9.94
CA PRO A 136 11.93 -2.45 10.01
C PRO A 136 12.02 -3.86 9.40
N ILE A 137 13.23 -4.28 9.06
CA ILE A 137 13.53 -5.61 8.51
C ILE A 137 13.89 -6.54 9.66
N ASN A 138 13.33 -7.75 9.71
CA ASN A 138 13.76 -8.73 10.71
C ASN A 138 15.26 -9.08 10.53
N PRO A 139 16.09 -9.08 11.59
CA PRO A 139 17.51 -9.41 11.50
C PRO A 139 17.82 -10.74 10.81
N ALA A 140 16.95 -11.74 10.95
CA ALA A 140 17.10 -13.04 10.30
C ALA A 140 16.95 -12.99 8.77
N SER A 141 16.25 -11.97 8.27
CA SER A 141 16.02 -11.74 6.84
C SER A 141 17.11 -10.86 6.22
N TRP A 142 17.99 -10.24 7.01
CA TRP A 142 19.04 -9.36 6.48
C TRP A 142 20.13 -10.13 5.73
N THR A 143 20.44 -9.71 4.50
CA THR A 143 21.48 -10.37 3.67
C THR A 143 22.85 -9.82 4.00
N LYS A 144 23.70 -10.58 4.70
CA LYS A 144 25.01 -10.07 5.13
C LYS A 144 25.91 -9.70 3.95
N ASP A 145 26.08 -10.61 3.00
CA ASP A 145 26.88 -10.43 1.78
C ASP A 145 25.97 -10.02 0.60
N TYR A 146 25.60 -8.73 0.59
CA TYR A 146 24.70 -8.16 -0.41
C TYR A 146 25.47 -7.49 -1.55
N ASP A 147 25.15 -7.89 -2.79
CA ASP A 147 25.58 -7.19 -4.00
C ASP A 147 24.47 -7.22 -5.06
N ALA A 148 23.90 -6.05 -5.34
CA ALA A 148 22.85 -5.89 -6.33
C ALA A 148 23.27 -6.37 -7.73
N LYS A 149 24.56 -6.22 -8.08
CA LYS A 149 25.09 -6.49 -9.43
C LYS A 149 25.57 -7.92 -9.63
N ARG A 150 25.58 -8.71 -8.56
CA ARG A 150 25.92 -10.14 -8.62
C ARG A 150 24.94 -10.90 -9.52
N ASP A 151 25.45 -11.94 -10.18
CA ASP A 151 24.62 -12.90 -10.90
C ASP A 151 23.64 -13.62 -9.96
N VAL A 152 22.42 -13.86 -10.45
CA VAL A 152 21.41 -14.61 -9.70
C VAL A 152 21.79 -16.09 -9.72
N ALA A 153 22.11 -16.64 -8.55
CA ALA A 153 22.56 -18.02 -8.41
C ALA A 153 21.50 -19.01 -8.95
N GLY A 154 21.94 -19.96 -9.79
CA GLY A 154 21.07 -20.99 -10.37
C GLY A 154 20.08 -20.46 -11.41
N TYR A 155 20.20 -19.21 -11.87
CA TYR A 155 19.38 -18.74 -13.00
C TYR A 155 19.76 -19.49 -14.29
N THR A 156 18.75 -19.96 -15.01
CA THR A 156 18.92 -20.64 -16.30
C THR A 156 18.09 -19.93 -17.36
N ALA A 157 18.70 -19.50 -18.47
CA ALA A 157 17.94 -18.92 -19.57
C ALA A 157 16.95 -19.94 -20.15
N ARG A 158 15.71 -19.52 -20.42
CA ARG A 158 14.67 -20.39 -20.97
C ARG A 158 14.95 -20.71 -22.44
N THR A 159 14.63 -21.93 -22.87
CA THR A 159 14.76 -22.37 -24.27
C THR A 159 13.90 -21.54 -25.21
N THR A 160 12.67 -21.23 -24.80
CA THR A 160 11.79 -20.24 -25.44
C THR A 160 11.87 -18.95 -24.64
N PRO A 161 12.54 -17.90 -25.17
CA PRO A 161 12.54 -16.60 -24.51
C PRO A 161 11.12 -16.05 -24.36
N PRO A 162 10.79 -15.43 -23.20
CA PRO A 162 9.48 -14.83 -23.02
C PRO A 162 9.31 -13.60 -23.93
N LYS A 163 8.15 -13.49 -24.58
CA LYS A 163 7.74 -12.31 -25.35
C LYS A 163 7.11 -11.22 -24.47
N ALA A 164 6.61 -11.59 -23.29
CA ALA A 164 6.13 -10.67 -22.27
C ALA A 164 6.35 -11.28 -20.88
N ILE A 165 6.32 -10.43 -19.85
CA ILE A 165 6.47 -10.84 -18.46
C ILE A 165 5.24 -10.40 -17.67
N ILE A 166 4.73 -11.30 -16.82
CA ILE A 166 3.78 -10.96 -15.77
C ILE A 166 4.48 -10.92 -14.41
N GLY A 167 4.43 -9.76 -13.77
CA GLY A 167 4.84 -9.53 -12.40
C GLY A 167 3.67 -9.76 -11.45
N VAL A 168 3.87 -10.44 -10.33
CA VAL A 168 2.85 -10.56 -9.27
C VAL A 168 3.47 -10.19 -7.92
N ILE A 169 2.88 -9.20 -7.26
CA ILE A 169 3.26 -8.75 -5.91
C ILE A 169 2.11 -9.12 -4.96
N ASP A 170 2.36 -10.08 -4.08
CA ASP A 170 1.34 -10.65 -3.18
C ASP A 170 1.94 -11.27 -1.90
N ASP A 171 1.18 -12.09 -1.15
CA ASP A 171 1.61 -12.86 0.02
C ASP A 171 1.43 -14.37 -0.20
N GLY A 172 2.10 -15.20 0.61
CA GLY A 172 1.92 -16.66 0.56
C GLY A 172 1.97 -17.27 -0.84
N ILE A 173 2.95 -16.90 -1.66
CA ILE A 173 3.01 -17.23 -3.10
C ILE A 173 3.50 -18.67 -3.30
N PRO A 174 2.70 -19.56 -3.92
CA PRO A 174 3.08 -20.95 -4.18
C PRO A 174 3.98 -21.08 -5.42
N PHE A 175 5.20 -20.56 -5.33
CA PHE A 175 6.11 -20.46 -6.48
C PHE A 175 6.55 -21.79 -7.11
N ALA A 176 6.27 -22.92 -6.47
CA ALA A 176 6.61 -24.26 -6.99
C ALA A 176 5.37 -25.05 -7.45
N ASN A 177 4.18 -24.44 -7.45
CA ASN A 177 2.96 -25.11 -7.88
C ASN A 177 3.07 -25.51 -9.37
N ARG A 178 2.69 -26.75 -9.68
CA ARG A 178 2.83 -27.36 -11.01
C ARG A 178 2.03 -26.63 -12.09
N THR A 179 1.05 -25.80 -11.72
CA THR A 179 0.30 -24.99 -12.68
C THR A 179 1.15 -23.92 -13.38
N TYR A 180 2.32 -23.60 -12.82
CA TYR A 180 3.27 -22.65 -13.40
C TYR A 180 4.37 -23.33 -14.21
N LEU A 181 4.27 -24.64 -14.47
CA LEU A 181 5.16 -25.32 -15.39
C LEU A 181 4.80 -24.96 -16.84
N ASP A 182 5.81 -24.96 -17.71
CA ASP A 182 5.67 -24.87 -19.16
C ASP A 182 5.41 -26.26 -19.77
N THR A 183 5.20 -26.32 -21.09
CA THR A 183 4.94 -27.60 -21.79
C THR A 183 6.12 -28.58 -21.74
N ALA A 184 7.33 -28.10 -21.43
CA ALA A 184 8.51 -28.93 -21.22
C ALA A 184 8.65 -29.41 -19.76
N GLY A 185 7.73 -29.03 -18.87
CA GLY A 185 7.74 -29.39 -17.46
C GLY A 185 8.72 -28.58 -16.61
N LYS A 186 9.19 -27.43 -17.10
CA LYS A 186 10.06 -26.48 -16.39
C LYS A 186 9.27 -25.30 -15.87
N THR A 187 9.71 -24.69 -14.77
CA THR A 187 8.97 -23.55 -14.20
C THR A 187 8.97 -22.33 -15.12
N ARG A 188 7.81 -21.69 -15.27
CA ARG A 188 7.65 -20.36 -15.89
C ARG A 188 8.00 -19.23 -14.91
N ILE A 189 8.13 -19.52 -13.62
CA ILE A 189 8.60 -18.57 -12.61
C ILE A 189 10.10 -18.40 -12.78
N SER A 190 10.47 -17.29 -13.41
CA SER A 190 11.87 -16.95 -13.63
C SER A 190 12.56 -16.56 -12.32
N HIS A 191 11.87 -15.77 -11.50
CA HIS A 191 12.38 -15.26 -10.23
C HIS A 191 11.26 -15.13 -9.20
N CYS A 192 11.54 -15.46 -7.94
CA CYS A 192 10.63 -15.23 -6.82
C CYS A 192 11.38 -14.64 -5.62
N TRP A 193 11.03 -13.42 -5.20
CA TRP A 193 11.62 -12.80 -4.01
C TRP A 193 10.69 -12.89 -2.81
N LEU A 194 11.08 -13.67 -1.80
CA LEU A 194 10.41 -13.70 -0.50
C LEU A 194 11.05 -12.67 0.44
N GLN A 195 10.44 -11.49 0.56
CA GLN A 195 11.04 -10.36 1.28
C GLN A 195 11.27 -10.62 2.77
N SER A 196 10.46 -11.46 3.42
CA SER A 196 10.63 -11.79 4.83
C SER A 196 11.40 -13.08 5.10
N ALA A 197 11.76 -13.87 4.09
CA ALA A 197 12.45 -15.14 4.33
C ALA A 197 13.87 -14.96 4.89
N ARG A 198 14.40 -16.00 5.55
CA ARG A 198 15.80 -15.96 6.02
C ARG A 198 16.74 -15.82 4.84
N SER A 199 17.70 -14.91 4.97
CA SER A 199 18.71 -14.74 3.93
C SER A 199 19.62 -15.98 3.86
N PRO A 200 19.95 -16.48 2.65
CA PRO A 200 20.84 -17.62 2.47
C PRO A 200 22.34 -17.27 2.69
N GLY A 201 22.65 -16.04 3.10
CA GLY A 201 24.00 -15.53 3.32
C GLY A 201 24.39 -14.49 2.28
N ALA A 202 24.81 -14.96 1.10
CA ALA A 202 25.12 -14.10 -0.03
C ALA A 202 23.93 -13.96 -0.98
N GLY A 203 23.66 -12.75 -1.48
CA GLY A 203 22.47 -12.51 -2.28
C GLY A 203 22.46 -11.21 -3.07
N THR A 204 21.58 -11.19 -4.07
CA THR A 204 21.31 -10.06 -4.98
C THR A 204 20.21 -9.14 -4.45
N VAL A 205 19.60 -9.47 -3.31
CA VAL A 205 18.57 -8.70 -2.60
C VAL A 205 19.05 -8.38 -1.19
N PRO A 206 18.81 -7.15 -0.67
CA PRO A 206 19.40 -6.71 0.61
C PRO A 206 18.77 -7.41 1.82
N PHE A 207 17.58 -7.97 1.65
CA PHE A 207 16.85 -8.71 2.65
C PHE A 207 15.96 -9.78 1.98
N GLY A 208 15.52 -10.74 2.76
CA GLY A 208 14.72 -11.85 2.27
C GLY A 208 15.57 -12.90 1.56
N ARG A 209 14.89 -13.68 0.71
CA ARG A 209 15.52 -14.68 -0.15
C ARG A 209 14.95 -14.62 -1.56
N GLU A 210 15.83 -14.63 -2.55
CA GLU A 210 15.47 -14.81 -3.96
C GLU A 210 15.62 -16.28 -4.36
N TYR A 211 14.67 -16.75 -5.17
CA TYR A 211 14.75 -18.02 -5.90
C TYR A 211 14.79 -17.75 -7.39
N SER A 212 15.72 -18.39 -8.10
CA SER A 212 15.73 -18.47 -9.55
C SER A 212 14.89 -19.64 -10.06
N ASN A 213 14.59 -19.66 -11.36
CA ASN A 213 13.95 -20.81 -11.99
C ASN A 213 14.71 -22.13 -11.81
N GLY A 214 16.03 -22.16 -11.97
CA GLY A 214 16.81 -23.40 -11.79
C GLY A 214 16.71 -23.94 -10.37
N GLN A 215 16.76 -23.06 -9.36
CA GLN A 215 16.56 -23.47 -7.96
C GLN A 215 15.15 -23.98 -7.69
N ILE A 216 14.13 -23.38 -8.33
CA ILE A 216 12.74 -23.84 -8.22
C ILE A 216 12.59 -25.22 -8.90
N ASP A 217 13.17 -25.41 -10.08
CA ASP A 217 13.16 -26.69 -10.77
C ASP A 217 13.87 -27.79 -9.97
N ASP A 218 15.00 -27.47 -9.32
CA ASP A 218 15.71 -28.40 -8.43
C ASP A 218 14.83 -28.78 -7.22
N LEU A 219 14.18 -27.81 -6.59
CA LEU A 219 13.21 -28.05 -5.50
C LEU A 219 12.05 -28.94 -5.95
N ILE A 220 11.54 -28.74 -7.16
CA ILE A 220 10.47 -29.56 -7.75
C ILE A 220 10.99 -30.97 -8.07
N ALA A 221 12.22 -31.11 -8.56
CA ALA A 221 12.82 -32.42 -8.84
C ALA A 221 13.02 -33.23 -7.55
N ASP A 222 13.52 -32.58 -6.49
CA ASP A 222 13.84 -33.24 -5.21
C ASP A 222 12.60 -33.54 -4.36
N HIS A 223 11.61 -32.64 -4.39
CA HIS A 223 10.48 -32.65 -3.46
C HIS A 223 9.10 -32.46 -4.09
N GLY A 224 8.99 -32.35 -5.42
CA GLY A 224 7.72 -32.03 -6.08
C GLY A 224 6.60 -33.06 -5.89
N GLY A 225 6.90 -34.27 -5.42
CA GLY A 225 5.90 -35.26 -4.98
C GLY A 225 5.23 -34.92 -3.65
N ASP A 226 5.84 -34.05 -2.85
CA ASP A 226 5.38 -33.56 -1.55
C ASP A 226 5.70 -32.06 -1.41
N GLU A 227 4.76 -31.22 -1.85
CA GLU A 227 4.91 -29.76 -1.80
C GLU A 227 5.01 -29.21 -0.37
N ASP A 228 4.51 -29.90 0.66
CA ASP A 228 4.69 -29.47 2.05
C ASP A 228 6.16 -29.58 2.47
N THR A 229 6.82 -30.67 2.08
CA THR A 229 8.26 -30.82 2.26
C THR A 229 9.02 -29.82 1.40
N LEU A 230 8.62 -29.60 0.14
CA LEU A 230 9.23 -28.59 -0.73
C LEU A 230 9.24 -27.19 -0.08
N TYR A 231 8.09 -26.69 0.38
CA TYR A 231 8.01 -25.34 0.96
C TYR A 231 8.72 -25.22 2.33
N ARG A 232 8.83 -26.32 3.08
CA ARG A 232 9.66 -26.35 4.29
C ARG A 232 11.15 -26.31 3.95
N MET A 233 11.59 -27.12 2.99
CA MET A 233 12.99 -27.22 2.58
C MET A 233 13.49 -25.97 1.84
N SER A 234 12.60 -25.29 1.12
CA SER A 234 12.92 -23.97 0.58
C SER A 234 13.12 -22.96 1.71
N GLY A 235 12.38 -23.07 2.82
CA GLY A 235 12.35 -22.06 3.87
C GLY A 235 11.30 -20.98 3.62
N ALA A 236 10.29 -21.28 2.81
CA ALA A 236 9.07 -20.47 2.66
C ALA A 236 8.10 -20.64 3.85
N VAL A 237 8.38 -21.57 4.76
CA VAL A 237 7.67 -21.79 6.03
C VAL A 237 8.67 -21.63 7.17
N ASP A 238 8.45 -20.63 8.04
CA ASP A 238 9.24 -20.46 9.27
C ASP A 238 8.36 -19.88 10.39
N ALA A 239 7.95 -20.73 11.33
CA ALA A 239 7.12 -20.33 12.46
C ALA A 239 7.84 -19.40 13.46
N ALA A 240 9.17 -19.39 13.45
CA ALA A 240 9.97 -18.52 14.33
C ALA A 240 10.16 -17.11 13.74
N LEU A 241 9.67 -16.86 12.53
CA LEU A 241 9.81 -15.60 11.82
C LEU A 241 8.41 -15.02 11.52
N PRO A 242 7.83 -14.19 12.40
CA PRO A 242 6.42 -13.76 12.29
C PRO A 242 6.06 -13.12 10.95
N GLU A 243 7.01 -12.41 10.33
CA GLU A 243 6.86 -11.75 9.04
C GLU A 243 6.73 -12.73 7.86
N LEU A 244 7.08 -14.01 8.05
CA LEU A 244 6.89 -15.10 7.08
C LEU A 244 5.88 -16.13 7.61
N GLY A 245 6.10 -16.65 8.81
CA GLY A 245 5.22 -17.58 9.50
C GLY A 245 5.00 -18.88 8.73
N THR A 246 3.82 -19.48 8.95
CA THR A 246 3.41 -20.73 8.31
C THR A 246 2.31 -20.52 7.27
N TYR A 247 2.19 -19.31 6.71
CA TYR A 247 1.01 -18.93 5.93
C TYR A 247 0.82 -19.78 4.67
N ILE A 248 1.90 -20.06 3.94
CA ILE A 248 1.91 -20.93 2.76
C ILE A 248 1.64 -22.42 3.09
N ALA A 249 1.54 -22.79 4.37
CA ALA A 249 1.09 -24.13 4.77
C ALA A 249 -0.44 -24.30 4.68
N ARG A 250 -1.19 -23.23 4.45
CA ARG A 250 -2.65 -23.27 4.28
C ARG A 250 -3.03 -23.87 2.92
N GLY A 251 -4.26 -24.38 2.81
CA GLY A 251 -4.81 -24.82 1.53
C GLY A 251 -5.01 -23.67 0.53
N THR A 252 -5.26 -22.47 1.05
CA THR A 252 -5.47 -21.24 0.29
C THR A 252 -4.74 -20.08 0.98
N THR A 253 -4.10 -19.24 0.16
CA THR A 253 -3.55 -17.93 0.52
C THR A 253 -4.06 -16.90 -0.48
N HIS A 254 -3.99 -15.61 -0.14
CA HIS A 254 -4.37 -14.54 -1.07
C HIS A 254 -3.48 -14.58 -2.33
N GLY A 255 -2.15 -14.67 -2.19
CA GLY A 255 -1.28 -14.74 -3.36
C GLY A 255 -1.33 -16.04 -4.14
N ALA A 256 -1.71 -17.18 -3.56
CA ALA A 256 -2.03 -18.38 -4.35
C ALA A 256 -3.22 -18.11 -5.29
N HIS A 257 -4.27 -17.48 -4.77
CA HIS A 257 -5.43 -17.13 -5.58
C HIS A 257 -5.05 -16.13 -6.68
N VAL A 258 -4.38 -15.04 -6.32
CA VAL A 258 -4.00 -13.96 -7.22
C VAL A 258 -3.05 -14.46 -8.31
N LEU A 259 -1.96 -15.14 -7.95
CA LEU A 259 -1.01 -15.67 -8.93
C LEU A 259 -1.67 -16.71 -9.84
N SER A 260 -2.61 -17.52 -9.34
CA SER A 260 -3.34 -18.49 -10.17
C SER A 260 -4.20 -17.81 -11.24
N LEU A 261 -4.90 -16.72 -10.91
CA LEU A 261 -5.70 -15.96 -11.87
C LEU A 261 -4.82 -15.16 -12.83
N ALA A 262 -3.65 -14.71 -12.38
CA ALA A 262 -2.71 -13.96 -13.21
C ALA A 262 -2.01 -14.87 -14.22
N ALA A 263 -1.48 -16.02 -13.77
CA ALA A 263 -0.53 -16.82 -14.55
C ALA A 263 -0.72 -18.34 -14.45
N GLY A 264 -1.71 -18.83 -13.68
CA GLY A 264 -1.97 -20.26 -13.55
C GLY A 264 -2.65 -20.86 -14.78
N ALA A 265 -2.82 -22.17 -14.79
CA ALA A 265 -3.63 -22.88 -15.79
C ALA A 265 -5.12 -22.49 -15.66
N SER A 266 -5.79 -22.45 -16.80
CA SER A 266 -7.22 -22.19 -16.88
C SER A 266 -8.04 -23.23 -16.12
N LEU A 267 -9.20 -22.81 -15.60
CA LEU A 267 -10.11 -23.63 -14.82
C LEU A 267 -11.42 -23.91 -15.57
N ALA A 268 -12.11 -24.98 -15.17
CA ALA A 268 -13.47 -25.29 -15.61
C ALA A 268 -13.67 -25.37 -17.14
N GLY A 269 -12.69 -25.91 -17.86
CA GLY A 269 -12.82 -26.24 -19.29
C GLY A 269 -12.71 -25.06 -20.27
N VAL A 270 -12.27 -23.88 -19.79
CA VAL A 270 -11.93 -22.77 -20.69
C VAL A 270 -10.58 -23.06 -21.35
N GLU A 271 -10.56 -23.19 -22.68
CA GLU A 271 -9.31 -23.29 -23.43
C GLU A 271 -8.66 -21.92 -23.55
N GLU A 272 -7.39 -21.82 -23.17
CA GLU A 272 -6.55 -20.66 -23.44
C GLU A 272 -5.32 -21.09 -24.25
N PRO A 273 -4.73 -20.17 -25.04
CA PRO A 273 -3.45 -20.43 -25.68
C PRO A 273 -2.41 -20.84 -24.64
N ASP A 274 -1.44 -21.62 -25.11
CA ASP A 274 -0.27 -21.92 -24.32
C ASP A 274 0.41 -20.62 -23.82
N GLN A 275 1.02 -20.70 -22.64
CA GLN A 275 1.61 -19.56 -21.95
C GLN A 275 3.13 -19.67 -21.79
N ASP A 276 3.79 -20.53 -22.57
CA ASP A 276 5.24 -20.73 -22.47
C ASP A 276 6.02 -19.48 -22.91
N ASP A 277 5.46 -18.66 -23.80
CA ASP A 277 6.04 -17.38 -24.21
C ASP A 277 5.80 -16.22 -23.22
N ILE A 278 5.25 -16.49 -22.04
CA ILE A 278 5.07 -15.52 -20.96
C ILE A 278 5.91 -15.94 -19.74
N GLY A 279 6.82 -15.07 -19.31
CA GLY A 279 7.62 -15.28 -18.10
C GLY A 279 6.91 -14.75 -16.85
N ILE A 280 7.15 -15.38 -15.69
CA ILE A 280 6.58 -14.93 -14.41
C ILE A 280 7.70 -14.42 -13.50
N ILE A 281 7.49 -13.26 -12.89
CA ILE A 281 8.31 -12.75 -11.78
C ILE A 281 7.38 -12.52 -10.59
N ALA A 282 7.72 -13.11 -9.45
CA ALA A 282 6.91 -12.99 -8.24
C ALA A 282 7.67 -12.28 -7.11
N VAL A 283 6.96 -11.50 -6.32
CA VAL A 283 7.48 -10.92 -5.08
C VAL A 283 6.46 -11.15 -3.97
N GLN A 284 6.90 -11.85 -2.92
CA GLN A 284 6.13 -12.02 -1.71
C GLN A 284 6.51 -10.94 -0.70
N LEU A 285 5.57 -10.05 -0.37
CA LEU A 285 5.76 -9.07 0.70
C LEU A 285 5.77 -9.77 2.07
N PRO A 286 6.33 -9.16 3.13
CA PRO A 286 6.22 -9.69 4.49
C PRO A 286 4.74 -9.78 4.90
N ASN A 287 4.29 -10.90 5.47
CA ASN A 287 2.87 -11.15 5.75
C ASN A 287 2.26 -10.13 6.73
N THR A 288 3.00 -9.75 7.77
CA THR A 288 2.57 -8.71 8.73
C THR A 288 2.37 -7.35 8.05
N ILE A 289 3.20 -7.04 7.05
CA ILE A 289 3.13 -5.82 6.25
C ILE A 289 2.00 -5.93 5.22
N ALA A 290 1.87 -7.06 4.53
CA ALA A 290 0.82 -7.35 3.57
C ALA A 290 -0.59 -7.20 4.17
N TRP A 291 -0.78 -7.67 5.40
CA TRP A 291 -2.11 -7.74 6.03
C TRP A 291 -2.47 -6.55 6.90
N ASP A 292 -1.51 -5.71 7.30
CA ASP A 292 -1.84 -4.46 7.98
C ASP A 292 -2.83 -3.64 7.11
N THR A 293 -3.87 -3.05 7.68
CA THR A 293 -4.86 -2.30 6.90
C THR A 293 -4.73 -0.79 7.07
N SER A 294 -3.91 -0.35 8.01
CA SER A 294 -3.72 1.07 8.38
C SER A 294 -2.97 1.92 7.34
N GLY A 295 -2.43 1.28 6.29
CA GLY A 295 -1.86 1.96 5.11
C GLY A 295 -0.50 2.63 5.32
N PHE A 296 0.11 2.52 6.50
CA PHE A 296 1.36 3.19 6.82
C PHE A 296 2.56 2.22 6.79
N GLY A 297 3.72 2.71 6.32
CA GLY A 297 5.02 2.10 6.61
C GLY A 297 5.43 0.94 5.70
N LYS A 298 4.80 0.77 4.53
CA LYS A 298 4.99 -0.38 3.63
C LYS A 298 5.56 -0.05 2.27
N GLU A 299 5.45 1.21 1.91
CA GLU A 299 5.78 1.77 0.61
C GLU A 299 7.21 1.42 0.16
N MET A 300 8.19 1.33 1.07
CA MET A 300 9.54 0.85 0.76
C MET A 300 9.55 -0.57 0.17
N TYR A 301 8.89 -1.53 0.82
CA TYR A 301 8.79 -2.92 0.37
C TYR A 301 8.08 -3.04 -0.98
N MET A 302 7.00 -2.28 -1.12
CA MET A 302 6.17 -2.21 -2.32
C MET A 302 6.93 -1.64 -3.52
N LEU A 303 7.60 -0.49 -3.33
CA LEU A 303 8.38 0.17 -4.38
C LEU A 303 9.59 -0.68 -4.76
N SER A 304 10.24 -1.31 -3.77
CA SER A 304 11.33 -2.27 -3.99
C SER A 304 10.88 -3.43 -4.88
N ALA A 305 9.66 -3.92 -4.72
CA ALA A 305 9.12 -5.01 -5.52
C ALA A 305 8.92 -4.60 -7.00
N ILE A 306 8.43 -3.39 -7.26
CA ILE A 306 8.27 -2.86 -8.64
C ILE A 306 9.65 -2.70 -9.30
N HIS A 307 10.60 -2.07 -8.61
CA HIS A 307 11.97 -1.95 -9.10
C HIS A 307 12.61 -3.30 -9.39
N TYR A 308 12.46 -4.25 -8.48
CA TYR A 308 12.97 -5.62 -8.65
C TYR A 308 12.39 -6.28 -9.89
N ILE A 309 11.07 -6.19 -10.13
CA ILE A 309 10.44 -6.78 -11.32
C ILE A 309 11.02 -6.18 -12.60
N PHE A 310 11.20 -4.85 -12.67
CA PHE A 310 11.77 -4.21 -13.86
C PHE A 310 13.26 -4.54 -14.05
N GLU A 311 14.02 -4.60 -12.96
CA GLU A 311 15.44 -4.96 -13.01
C GLU A 311 15.61 -6.42 -13.49
N ARG A 312 14.81 -7.36 -12.95
CA ARG A 312 14.83 -8.76 -13.40
C ARG A 312 14.31 -8.92 -14.83
N ALA A 313 13.31 -8.14 -15.24
CA ALA A 313 12.87 -8.12 -16.62
C ALA A 313 14.00 -7.69 -17.57
N LYS A 314 14.82 -6.71 -17.18
CA LYS A 314 15.99 -6.29 -17.95
C LYS A 314 17.04 -7.41 -18.05
N ARG A 315 17.36 -8.11 -16.95
CA ARG A 315 18.27 -9.26 -17.00
C ARG A 315 17.79 -10.39 -17.90
N ILE A 316 16.48 -10.66 -17.89
CA ILE A 316 15.86 -11.65 -18.78
C ILE A 316 15.97 -11.21 -20.24
N ALA A 317 15.75 -9.91 -20.53
CA ALA A 317 15.92 -9.34 -21.87
C ALA A 317 17.37 -9.50 -22.36
N ASP A 318 18.35 -9.17 -21.52
CA ASP A 318 19.78 -9.32 -21.82
C ASP A 318 20.15 -10.78 -22.10
N ALA A 319 19.67 -11.72 -21.28
CA ALA A 319 19.89 -13.16 -21.48
C ALA A 319 19.21 -13.68 -22.76
N ALA A 320 18.11 -13.07 -23.18
CA ALA A 320 17.40 -13.38 -24.42
C ALA A 320 17.99 -12.65 -25.66
N GLY A 321 18.95 -11.75 -25.49
CA GLY A 321 19.54 -10.96 -26.57
C GLY A 321 18.59 -9.93 -27.16
N VAL A 322 17.63 -9.42 -26.38
CA VAL A 322 16.70 -8.35 -26.78
C VAL A 322 16.87 -7.16 -25.84
N ASP A 323 16.54 -5.96 -26.33
CA ASP A 323 16.79 -4.74 -25.55
C ASP A 323 15.90 -4.66 -24.30
N GLU A 324 14.59 -4.92 -24.45
CA GLU A 324 13.57 -4.88 -23.41
C GLU A 324 12.41 -5.84 -23.70
N ILE A 325 11.70 -6.26 -22.65
CA ILE A 325 10.51 -7.12 -22.74
C ILE A 325 9.29 -6.38 -22.14
N PRO A 326 8.10 -6.45 -22.78
CA PRO A 326 6.86 -5.94 -22.21
C PRO A 326 6.56 -6.51 -20.82
N VAL A 327 6.08 -5.68 -19.89
CA VAL A 327 5.79 -6.08 -18.50
C VAL A 327 4.39 -5.68 -18.08
N VAL A 328 3.64 -6.61 -17.49
CA VAL A 328 2.39 -6.30 -16.78
C VAL A 328 2.52 -6.75 -15.33
N ILE A 329 2.39 -5.85 -14.38
CA ILE A 329 2.44 -6.15 -12.95
C ILE A 329 1.02 -6.19 -12.41
N ASN A 330 0.56 -7.31 -11.85
CA ASN A 330 -0.57 -7.30 -10.94
C ASN A 330 -0.07 -7.05 -9.51
N PHE A 331 -0.61 -5.99 -8.89
CA PHE A 331 -0.30 -5.63 -7.52
C PHE A 331 -1.58 -5.55 -6.70
N SER A 332 -1.91 -6.65 -6.02
CA SER A 332 -3.18 -6.81 -5.31
C SER A 332 -3.12 -6.35 -3.85
N TYR A 333 -2.66 -5.12 -3.62
CA TYR A 333 -2.65 -4.48 -2.30
C TYR A 333 -3.19 -3.07 -2.33
N GLY A 334 -3.62 -2.59 -1.16
CA GLY A 334 -4.14 -1.25 -1.00
C GLY A 334 -4.53 -0.91 0.43
N TRP A 335 -4.82 0.37 0.63
CA TRP A 335 -5.41 0.93 1.84
C TRP A 335 -6.41 2.03 1.46
N SER A 336 -7.18 2.53 2.42
CA SER A 336 -8.28 3.47 2.16
C SER A 336 -7.88 4.94 2.27
N GLY A 337 -6.93 5.26 3.13
CA GLY A 337 -6.45 6.63 3.34
C GLY A 337 -5.40 7.08 2.30
N GLY A 338 -4.92 8.30 2.45
CA GLY A 338 -4.10 8.99 1.47
C GLY A 338 -4.90 10.07 0.74
N ARG A 339 -4.24 10.77 -0.18
CA ARG A 339 -4.78 11.99 -0.81
C ARG A 339 -5.75 11.75 -1.98
N HIS A 340 -5.74 10.57 -2.59
CA HIS A 340 -6.58 10.18 -3.73
C HIS A 340 -6.56 11.11 -4.96
N ASP A 341 -5.46 11.82 -5.17
CA ASP A 341 -5.28 12.73 -6.31
C ASP A 341 -4.08 12.36 -7.20
N GLY A 342 -3.47 11.19 -6.97
CA GLY A 342 -2.34 10.67 -7.73
C GLY A 342 -1.00 11.37 -7.44
N LYS A 343 -0.94 12.23 -6.42
CA LYS A 343 0.28 12.96 -6.05
C LYS A 343 0.90 12.46 -4.73
N SER A 344 0.51 11.32 -4.17
CA SER A 344 1.19 10.77 -2.99
C SER A 344 2.65 10.40 -3.34
N GLU A 345 3.51 10.14 -2.36
CA GLU A 345 4.89 9.71 -2.62
C GLU A 345 4.91 8.44 -3.46
N MET A 346 4.07 7.45 -3.10
CA MET A 346 3.97 6.19 -3.83
C MET A 346 3.32 6.36 -5.22
N ASP A 347 2.25 7.16 -5.35
CA ASP A 347 1.64 7.42 -6.66
C ASP A 347 2.63 8.13 -7.60
N ALA A 348 3.38 9.12 -7.10
CA ALA A 348 4.38 9.82 -7.89
C ALA A 348 5.53 8.88 -8.30
N ALA A 349 5.98 7.99 -7.39
CA ALA A 349 6.99 6.98 -7.70
C ALA A 349 6.52 6.01 -8.78
N ILE A 350 5.28 5.51 -8.66
CA ILE A 350 4.66 4.62 -9.64
C ILE A 350 4.54 5.33 -11.00
N GLN A 351 4.03 6.57 -11.00
CA GLN A 351 3.85 7.36 -12.21
C GLN A 351 5.17 7.53 -12.96
N GLU A 352 6.21 7.98 -12.27
CA GLU A 352 7.54 8.22 -12.83
C GLU A 352 8.18 6.92 -13.35
N LEU A 353 8.11 5.83 -12.58
CA LEU A 353 8.61 4.52 -13.00
C LEU A 353 7.91 4.00 -14.27
N LEU A 354 6.59 4.13 -14.33
CA LEU A 354 5.81 3.70 -15.49
C LEU A 354 6.08 4.59 -16.72
N GLU A 355 6.18 5.91 -16.54
CA GLU A 355 6.53 6.85 -17.61
C GLU A 355 7.90 6.55 -18.21
N GLU A 356 8.92 6.38 -17.38
CA GLU A 356 10.28 6.10 -17.85
C GLU A 356 10.36 4.73 -18.52
N ARG A 357 9.77 3.68 -17.94
CA ARG A 357 9.85 2.33 -18.52
C ARG A 357 9.05 2.21 -19.82
N ARG A 358 7.91 2.90 -19.94
CA ARG A 358 7.10 2.91 -21.18
C ARG A 358 7.80 3.52 -22.38
N LYS A 359 8.85 4.34 -22.17
CA LYS A 359 9.70 4.82 -23.27
C LYS A 359 10.51 3.70 -23.92
N LEU A 360 10.73 2.60 -23.20
CA LEU A 360 11.53 1.47 -23.67
C LEU A 360 10.66 0.28 -24.11
N ALA A 361 9.63 -0.07 -23.34
CA ALA A 361 8.70 -1.16 -23.68
C ALA A 361 7.31 -0.98 -23.05
N PRO A 362 6.24 -1.55 -23.66
CA PRO A 362 4.89 -1.55 -23.07
C PRO A 362 4.91 -2.07 -21.63
N THR A 363 4.43 -1.24 -20.69
CA THR A 363 4.52 -1.53 -19.26
C THR A 363 3.25 -1.10 -18.54
N TYR A 364 2.63 -1.98 -17.77
CA TYR A 364 1.37 -1.69 -17.07
C TYR A 364 1.43 -2.16 -15.62
N LEU A 365 0.90 -1.34 -14.71
CA LEU A 365 0.62 -1.72 -13.34
C LEU A 365 -0.89 -1.84 -13.19
N VAL A 366 -1.36 -3.01 -12.79
CA VAL A 366 -2.77 -3.36 -12.62
C VAL A 366 -3.04 -3.53 -11.14
N MET A 367 -3.96 -2.72 -10.61
CA MET A 367 -4.28 -2.71 -9.18
C MET A 367 -5.79 -2.86 -8.96
N PRO A 368 -6.21 -3.55 -7.88
CA PRO A 368 -7.61 -3.63 -7.51
C PRO A 368 -8.13 -2.25 -7.08
N ALA A 369 -9.38 -1.95 -7.42
CA ALA A 369 -10.04 -0.69 -7.10
C ALA A 369 -10.28 -0.50 -5.60
N GLY A 370 -10.33 -1.57 -4.80
CA GLY A 370 -10.66 -1.53 -3.37
C GLY A 370 -12.01 -2.19 -3.06
N ASN A 371 -12.25 -2.44 -1.77
CA ASN A 371 -13.40 -3.22 -1.29
C ASN A 371 -14.25 -2.45 -0.27
N THR A 372 -14.18 -1.11 -0.24
CA THR A 372 -14.73 -0.31 0.87
C THR A 372 -15.90 0.58 0.46
N TYR A 373 -16.61 0.23 -0.61
CA TYR A 373 -17.71 1.05 -1.13
C TYR A 373 -18.86 1.22 -0.13
N ASP A 374 -19.28 0.13 0.53
CA ASP A 374 -20.41 0.13 1.47
C ASP A 374 -19.99 0.37 2.94
N ASP A 375 -18.68 0.50 3.20
CA ASP A 375 -18.11 0.54 4.56
C ASP A 375 -18.20 1.91 5.23
N LYS A 376 -18.74 2.92 4.54
CA LYS A 376 -18.89 4.31 5.04
C LYS A 376 -17.55 4.92 5.48
N LEU A 377 -16.48 4.60 4.76
CA LEU A 377 -15.13 5.11 5.06
C LEU A 377 -14.81 6.42 4.36
N HIS A 378 -15.70 6.93 3.52
CA HIS A 378 -15.49 8.18 2.81
C HIS A 378 -16.67 9.14 2.97
N ALA A 379 -16.34 10.42 3.13
CA ALA A 379 -17.29 11.51 3.05
C ALA A 379 -16.73 12.68 2.25
N GLN A 380 -17.63 13.43 1.66
CA GLN A 380 -17.31 14.64 0.93
C GLN A 380 -18.21 15.77 1.41
N LEU A 381 -17.59 16.91 1.73
CA LEU A 381 -18.23 18.12 2.23
C LEU A 381 -17.89 19.28 1.27
N ASP A 382 -18.89 20.06 0.92
CA ASP A 382 -18.77 21.22 0.04
C ASP A 382 -18.92 22.53 0.83
N GLU A 383 -18.84 23.66 0.13
CA GLU A 383 -19.03 25.00 0.74
C GLU A 383 -20.41 25.13 1.40
N ALA A 384 -21.45 24.53 0.82
CA ALA A 384 -22.82 24.56 1.36
C ALA A 384 -22.98 23.75 2.66
N SER A 385 -22.01 22.88 2.97
CA SER A 385 -21.99 22.10 4.20
C SER A 385 -21.62 22.94 5.44
N PHE A 386 -21.06 24.15 5.26
CA PHE A 386 -20.72 25.04 6.38
C PHE A 386 -21.96 25.74 6.94
N THR A 387 -22.11 25.69 8.26
CA THR A 387 -23.09 26.48 9.04
C THR A 387 -22.33 27.26 10.11
N ASP A 388 -22.58 28.57 10.19
CA ASP A 388 -21.89 29.49 11.12
C ASP A 388 -20.35 29.33 11.06
N ASP A 389 -19.83 29.28 9.83
CA ASP A 389 -18.39 29.10 9.53
C ASP A 389 -17.76 27.83 10.14
N SER A 390 -18.57 26.80 10.35
CA SER A 390 -18.14 25.48 10.80
C SER A 390 -18.80 24.35 10.02
N VAL A 391 -18.08 23.24 9.82
CA VAL A 391 -18.63 22.00 9.28
C VAL A 391 -18.15 20.83 10.13
N SER A 392 -19.04 19.86 10.39
CA SER A 392 -18.75 18.72 11.27
C SER A 392 -19.23 17.41 10.69
N ILE A 393 -18.51 16.33 11.03
CA ILE A 393 -18.91 14.95 10.73
C ILE A 393 -18.70 14.05 11.95
N GLY A 394 -19.57 13.05 12.10
CA GLY A 394 -19.41 12.01 13.11
C GLY A 394 -18.46 10.91 12.65
N TRP A 395 -17.63 10.42 13.57
CA TRP A 395 -16.78 9.26 13.40
C TRP A 395 -17.06 8.25 14.51
N LYS A 396 -17.59 7.09 14.11
CA LYS A 396 -18.00 6.03 15.03
C LYS A 396 -16.85 5.07 15.27
N VAL A 397 -16.19 5.25 16.41
CA VAL A 397 -15.14 4.34 16.88
C VAL A 397 -15.78 3.17 17.63
N GLN A 398 -15.42 1.95 17.25
CA GLN A 398 -16.05 0.74 17.77
C GLN A 398 -15.54 0.37 19.17
N PRO A 399 -16.38 -0.22 20.04
CA PRO A 399 -15.89 -0.83 21.28
C PRO A 399 -15.07 -2.09 21.00
N ASP A 400 -14.22 -2.45 21.96
CA ASP A 400 -13.36 -3.65 21.94
C ASP A 400 -12.40 -3.72 20.75
N ASP A 401 -12.06 -2.57 20.19
CA ASP A 401 -11.07 -2.46 19.12
C ASP A 401 -9.65 -2.59 19.69
N ARG A 402 -8.85 -3.45 19.09
CA ARG A 402 -7.49 -3.77 19.54
C ARG A 402 -6.40 -3.03 18.77
N THR A 403 -6.78 -2.32 17.72
CA THR A 403 -5.86 -1.59 16.83
C THR A 403 -6.08 -0.08 16.98
N SER A 404 -5.13 0.71 16.46
CA SER A 404 -5.30 2.16 16.40
C SER A 404 -6.19 2.52 15.22
N SER A 405 -7.14 3.44 15.41
CA SER A 405 -8.00 3.92 14.33
C SER A 405 -7.53 5.28 13.82
N TYR A 406 -7.68 5.54 12.51
CA TYR A 406 -7.22 6.77 11.86
C TYR A 406 -8.29 7.38 10.96
N LEU A 407 -8.37 8.71 10.98
CA LEU A 407 -9.21 9.51 10.10
C LEU A 407 -8.39 10.67 9.51
N GLU A 408 -8.55 10.90 8.22
CA GLU A 408 -7.92 11.99 7.48
C GLU A 408 -8.96 12.93 6.87
N VAL A 409 -8.71 14.23 6.94
CA VAL A 409 -9.49 15.30 6.31
C VAL A 409 -8.58 16.05 5.36
N TRP A 410 -8.86 15.97 4.07
CA TRP A 410 -8.07 16.57 3.00
C TRP A 410 -8.78 17.78 2.41
N LEU A 411 -8.14 18.93 2.51
CA LEU A 411 -8.66 20.19 1.98
C LEU A 411 -8.31 20.34 0.48
N PRO A 412 -9.02 21.18 -0.27
CA PRO A 412 -8.65 21.52 -1.64
C PRO A 412 -7.21 22.07 -1.73
N GLU A 413 -6.46 21.68 -2.76
CA GLU A 413 -5.05 22.05 -2.91
C GLU A 413 -4.82 23.58 -3.01
N GLU A 414 -5.75 24.30 -3.63
CA GLU A 414 -5.67 25.76 -3.86
C GLU A 414 -6.27 26.60 -2.71
N LEU A 415 -6.80 25.97 -1.66
CA LEU A 415 -7.44 26.68 -0.56
C LEU A 415 -6.38 27.33 0.35
N ASP A 416 -6.56 28.62 0.62
CA ASP A 416 -5.85 29.31 1.69
C ASP A 416 -6.47 28.93 3.04
N VAL A 417 -5.65 28.31 3.90
CA VAL A 417 -6.05 27.72 5.17
C VAL A 417 -5.62 28.54 6.39
N GLU A 418 -5.04 29.73 6.21
CA GLU A 418 -4.46 30.52 7.32
C GLU A 418 -5.42 30.70 8.50
N ASP A 419 -6.70 30.93 8.19
CA ASP A 419 -7.79 31.18 9.16
C ASP A 419 -8.64 29.93 9.48
N TYR A 420 -8.17 28.74 9.12
CA TYR A 420 -8.85 27.48 9.42
C TYR A 420 -8.26 26.79 10.67
N SER A 421 -9.12 26.09 11.40
CA SER A 421 -8.75 25.26 12.56
C SER A 421 -9.49 23.92 12.55
N PHE A 422 -8.80 22.90 13.01
CA PHE A 422 -9.27 21.54 13.16
C PHE A 422 -9.56 21.25 14.62
N GLU A 423 -10.82 20.93 14.94
CA GLU A 423 -11.32 20.67 16.27
C GLU A 423 -11.84 19.23 16.38
N VAL A 424 -11.68 18.62 17.55
CA VAL A 424 -12.21 17.28 17.84
C VAL A 424 -13.08 17.32 19.10
N THR A 425 -14.23 16.65 19.08
CA THR A 425 -15.06 16.46 20.28
C THR A 425 -15.09 14.98 20.62
N PRO A 426 -14.71 14.58 21.86
CA PRO A 426 -14.77 13.17 22.25
C PRO A 426 -16.21 12.71 22.49
N PRO A 427 -16.46 11.39 22.61
CA PRO A 427 -17.78 10.86 22.95
C PRO A 427 -18.34 11.46 24.24
N ARG A 428 -19.68 11.50 24.32
CA ARG A 428 -20.39 12.06 25.48
C ARG A 428 -19.92 11.43 26.79
N GLY A 429 -19.59 12.27 27.77
CA GLY A 429 -19.12 11.84 29.09
C GLY A 429 -17.60 11.70 29.20
N VAL A 430 -16.86 11.92 28.11
CA VAL A 430 -15.40 11.97 28.10
C VAL A 430 -14.96 13.43 28.16
N SER A 431 -13.98 13.73 29.01
CA SER A 431 -13.34 15.05 29.08
C SER A 431 -11.86 14.90 28.82
N LEU A 432 -11.36 15.64 27.83
CA LEU A 432 -9.93 15.71 27.53
C LEU A 432 -9.28 16.75 28.45
N ASP A 433 -7.99 16.55 28.74
CA ASP A 433 -7.22 17.44 29.60
C ASP A 433 -7.10 18.86 29.02
N THR A 434 -7.14 18.98 27.69
CA THR A 434 -7.10 20.24 26.94
C THR A 434 -8.12 20.23 25.80
N VAL A 435 -8.60 21.41 25.41
CA VAL A 435 -9.44 21.56 24.21
C VAL A 435 -8.63 21.16 22.98
N PRO A 436 -9.04 20.14 22.21
CA PRO A 436 -8.26 19.65 21.08
C PRO A 436 -8.56 20.49 19.83
N SER A 437 -7.88 21.61 19.69
CA SER A 437 -7.96 22.49 18.52
C SER A 437 -6.57 22.75 17.95
N LEU A 438 -6.42 22.72 16.64
CA LEU A 438 -5.17 22.95 15.95
C LEU A 438 -5.39 23.82 14.71
N ALA A 439 -4.67 24.95 14.62
CA ALA A 439 -4.68 25.79 13.42
C ALA A 439 -4.04 25.03 12.24
N LEU A 440 -4.60 25.15 11.03
CA LEU A 440 -4.08 24.53 9.82
C LEU A 440 -2.85 25.27 9.28
N ARG A 441 -1.74 25.21 10.04
CA ARG A 441 -0.45 25.82 9.68
C ARG A 441 0.70 25.02 10.24
N GLY A 442 1.88 25.16 9.63
CA GLY A 442 3.11 24.58 10.14
C GLY A 442 3.55 25.21 11.46
N ASP A 443 4.06 24.41 12.38
CA ASP A 443 4.76 24.89 13.57
C ASP A 443 6.25 25.10 13.23
N PRO A 444 6.82 26.31 13.41
CA PRO A 444 8.24 26.58 13.18
C PRO A 444 9.21 25.69 13.96
N HIS A 445 8.76 24.99 15.01
CA HIS A 445 9.57 24.00 15.73
C HIS A 445 9.87 22.72 14.92
N PHE A 446 9.16 22.49 13.80
CA PHE A 446 9.39 21.38 12.87
C PHE A 446 9.86 21.88 11.49
N PRO A 447 11.06 22.48 11.37
CA PRO A 447 11.52 23.17 10.16
C PRO A 447 11.93 22.25 8.99
N ARG A 448 11.77 20.93 9.11
CA ARG A 448 12.31 19.93 8.17
C ARG A 448 11.19 19.04 7.66
N GLY A 449 11.15 18.72 6.36
CA GLY A 449 10.05 17.97 5.75
C GLY A 449 8.84 18.86 5.44
N ASP A 450 7.65 18.26 5.39
CA ASP A 450 6.40 19.00 5.13
C ASP A 450 6.03 19.91 6.31
N GLU A 451 5.47 21.09 6.02
CA GLU A 451 4.89 21.96 7.06
C GLU A 451 3.88 21.19 7.90
N ARG A 452 4.02 21.19 9.22
CA ARG A 452 3.14 20.39 10.08
C ARG A 452 3.06 20.90 11.51
N ASN A 453 2.01 20.47 12.21
CA ASN A 453 1.78 20.75 13.62
C ASN A 453 1.05 19.57 14.28
N PHE A 454 1.22 19.41 15.59
CA PHE A 454 0.72 18.27 16.36
C PHE A 454 0.13 18.73 17.69
N ALA A 455 -0.92 18.05 18.14
CA ALA A 455 -1.38 18.10 19.53
C ALA A 455 -1.81 16.72 20.00
N ASP A 456 -1.44 16.37 21.22
CA ASP A 456 -1.81 15.09 21.83
C ASP A 456 -3.19 15.20 22.48
N LEU A 457 -4.00 14.16 22.33
CA LEU A 457 -5.26 14.01 23.05
C LEU A 457 -4.97 13.26 24.35
N ARG A 458 -5.15 13.92 25.49
CA ARG A 458 -4.82 13.35 26.80
C ARG A 458 -6.05 13.26 27.71
N VAL A 459 -6.08 12.19 28.51
CA VAL A 459 -7.02 11.99 29.61
C VAL A 459 -6.24 11.58 30.85
N GLY A 460 -6.29 12.39 31.90
CA GLY A 460 -5.55 12.13 33.13
C GLY A 460 -4.03 12.08 32.92
N GLY A 461 -3.52 12.88 31.97
CA GLY A 461 -2.11 12.95 31.58
C GLY A 461 -1.66 11.91 30.55
N ALA A 462 -2.42 10.85 30.32
CA ALA A 462 -2.07 9.78 29.37
C ALA A 462 -2.54 10.13 27.94
N ALA A 463 -1.67 9.96 26.94
CA ALA A 463 -2.01 10.20 25.53
C ALA A 463 -2.86 9.07 24.95
N ILE A 464 -4.13 9.36 24.71
CA ILE A 464 -5.12 8.44 24.11
C ILE A 464 -5.27 8.64 22.60
N GLY A 465 -4.65 9.67 22.04
CA GLY A 465 -4.73 10.00 20.63
C GLY A 465 -3.83 11.18 20.25
N GLN A 466 -3.86 11.54 18.98
CA GLN A 466 -3.16 12.68 18.39
C GLN A 466 -4.05 13.33 17.34
N ILE A 467 -4.10 14.67 17.35
CA ILE A 467 -4.49 15.46 16.18
C ILE A 467 -3.25 16.05 15.53
N SER A 468 -3.27 16.16 14.21
CA SER A 468 -2.15 16.70 13.45
C SER A 468 -2.63 17.37 12.18
N VAL A 469 -1.90 18.38 11.75
CA VAL A 469 -2.07 18.97 10.41
C VAL A 469 -0.74 18.92 9.67
N ASP A 470 -0.77 18.63 8.38
CA ASP A 470 0.41 18.66 7.53
C ASP A 470 0.07 19.13 6.11
N ARG A 471 0.96 19.90 5.51
CA ARG A 471 0.92 20.26 4.10
C ARG A 471 1.63 19.17 3.30
N ASN A 472 0.96 18.04 3.15
CA ASN A 472 1.55 16.85 2.56
C ASN A 472 2.16 17.17 1.18
N ARG A 473 3.40 16.72 0.99
CA ARG A 473 4.27 17.01 -0.15
C ARG A 473 4.34 18.49 -0.57
N GLY A 474 4.10 19.42 0.36
CA GLY A 474 4.12 20.87 0.15
C GLY A 474 2.95 21.42 -0.68
N SER A 475 1.96 20.59 -1.05
CA SER A 475 0.90 21.00 -1.98
C SER A 475 -0.48 21.04 -1.34
N ARG A 476 -0.83 20.06 -0.51
CA ARG A 476 -2.21 19.87 -0.05
C ARG A 476 -2.28 19.67 1.45
N TRP A 477 -3.14 20.43 2.12
CA TRP A 477 -3.34 20.32 3.56
C TRP A 477 -4.19 19.10 3.92
N ARG A 478 -3.70 18.36 4.90
CA ARG A 478 -4.40 17.29 5.61
C ARG A 478 -4.50 17.66 7.09
N ALA A 479 -5.66 17.42 7.68
CA ALA A 479 -5.79 17.20 9.11
C ALA A 479 -5.99 15.69 9.37
N MET A 480 -5.39 15.15 10.42
CA MET A 480 -5.48 13.73 10.76
C MET A 480 -5.75 13.57 12.25
N LEU A 481 -6.57 12.58 12.59
CA LEU A 481 -6.83 12.11 13.93
C LEU A 481 -6.40 10.64 14.03
N ALA A 482 -5.51 10.33 14.97
CA ALA A 482 -5.15 8.97 15.36
C ALA A 482 -5.60 8.71 16.79
N LEU A 483 -6.19 7.54 17.04
CA LEU A 483 -6.62 7.12 18.36
C LEU A 483 -5.94 5.82 18.76
N ALA A 484 -5.66 5.70 20.06
CA ALA A 484 -5.29 4.43 20.68
C ALA A 484 -6.43 3.41 20.54
N PRO A 485 -6.15 2.10 20.68
CA PRO A 485 -7.19 1.08 20.78
C PRO A 485 -8.26 1.43 21.83
N THR A 486 -9.49 0.97 21.61
CA THR A 486 -10.57 1.14 22.59
C THR A 486 -10.60 0.04 23.63
N LEU A 487 -9.94 -1.09 23.35
CA LEU A 487 -9.68 -2.14 24.32
C LEU A 487 -8.42 -1.82 25.13
N PRO A 488 -8.47 -1.85 26.47
CA PRO A 488 -7.27 -1.73 27.30
C PRO A 488 -6.31 -2.91 27.07
N LEU A 489 -5.22 -2.67 26.35
CA LEU A 489 -4.20 -3.70 26.09
C LEU A 489 -3.20 -3.80 27.26
N ASP A 490 -2.81 -5.03 27.60
CA ASP A 490 -1.70 -5.30 28.52
C ASP A 490 -0.41 -5.38 27.68
N VAL A 491 0.36 -4.29 27.71
CA VAL A 491 1.61 -4.14 26.95
C VAL A 491 2.78 -4.18 27.92
N ASP A 492 3.69 -5.14 27.72
CA ASP A 492 4.88 -5.34 28.55
C ASP A 492 6.03 -4.45 28.06
N LEU A 493 5.87 -3.13 28.21
CA LEU A 493 6.90 -2.13 27.91
C LEU A 493 7.27 -1.36 29.19
N PRO A 494 8.57 -1.17 29.49
CA PRO A 494 9.01 -0.39 30.65
C PRO A 494 8.43 1.02 30.63
N GLY A 495 7.80 1.43 31.75
CA GLY A 495 7.21 2.76 31.88
C GLY A 495 5.90 2.97 31.12
N PHE A 496 5.35 1.94 30.47
CA PHE A 496 4.04 2.05 29.82
C PHE A 496 2.92 2.19 30.83
N GLN A 497 2.19 3.31 30.76
CA GLN A 497 0.94 3.51 31.46
C GLN A 497 -0.22 3.01 30.60
N ARG A 498 -1.01 2.06 31.14
CA ARG A 498 -2.23 1.54 30.49
C ARG A 498 -3.17 2.70 30.15
N ARG A 499 -3.56 2.77 28.87
CA ARG A 499 -4.42 3.82 28.31
C ARG A 499 -5.14 3.30 27.07
N TRP A 500 -6.29 3.90 26.76
CA TRP A 500 -7.15 3.52 25.64
C TRP A 500 -8.00 4.73 25.22
N ALA A 501 -8.45 4.77 23.98
CA ALA A 501 -9.41 5.76 23.53
C ALA A 501 -10.84 5.34 23.90
N SER A 502 -11.73 6.31 24.09
CA SER A 502 -13.14 6.02 24.30
C SER A 502 -13.82 5.59 23.00
N SER A 503 -14.56 4.48 23.03
CA SER A 503 -15.46 4.13 21.94
C SER A 503 -16.68 5.04 21.89
N GLY A 504 -17.35 5.09 20.73
CA GLY A 504 -18.52 5.92 20.50
C GLY A 504 -18.30 6.95 19.39
N GLN A 505 -19.18 7.94 19.36
CA GLN A 505 -19.16 8.99 18.36
C GLN A 505 -18.17 10.08 18.76
N TRP A 506 -17.07 10.16 18.03
CA TRP A 506 -16.21 11.33 17.99
C TRP A 506 -16.75 12.29 16.94
N THR A 507 -16.64 13.59 17.17
CA THR A 507 -17.01 14.60 16.16
C THR A 507 -15.75 15.31 15.70
N VAL A 508 -15.57 15.38 14.39
CA VAL A 508 -14.49 16.12 13.76
C VAL A 508 -15.09 17.38 13.16
N THR A 509 -14.52 18.54 13.49
CA THR A 509 -15.03 19.85 13.09
C THR A 509 -13.93 20.65 12.42
N LEU A 510 -14.21 21.19 11.24
CA LEU A 510 -13.39 22.21 10.60
C LEU A 510 -14.07 23.56 10.80
N ARG A 511 -13.39 24.50 11.46
CA ARG A 511 -13.87 25.85 11.74
C ARG A 511 -13.01 26.86 11.00
N ARG A 512 -13.63 27.92 10.49
CA ARG A 512 -12.92 29.04 9.85
C ARG A 512 -13.35 30.39 10.44
N SER A 513 -12.51 31.41 10.27
CA SER A 513 -12.92 32.79 10.56
C SER A 513 -13.98 33.25 9.54
N PRO A 514 -14.82 34.26 9.87
CA PRO A 514 -15.79 34.80 8.91
C PRO A 514 -15.14 35.41 7.65
N THR A 515 -13.88 35.83 7.75
CA THR A 515 -13.07 36.42 6.68
C THR A 515 -12.20 35.42 5.94
N ALA A 516 -12.17 34.15 6.36
CA ALA A 516 -11.37 33.11 5.73
C ALA A 516 -11.81 32.89 4.27
N ALA A 517 -10.87 32.43 3.45
CA ALA A 517 -11.16 32.00 2.09
C ALA A 517 -12.27 30.94 2.08
N ARG A 518 -13.18 31.02 1.11
CA ARG A 518 -14.23 30.03 0.90
C ARG A 518 -13.69 28.89 0.02
N LEU A 519 -14.30 27.71 0.05
CA LEU A 519 -13.92 26.64 -0.86
C LEU A 519 -14.15 27.12 -2.31
N PRO A 520 -13.19 26.89 -3.24
CA PRO A 520 -13.41 27.20 -4.65
C PRO A 520 -14.63 26.47 -5.22
N ASP A 521 -15.25 27.05 -6.26
CA ASP A 521 -16.42 26.45 -6.91
C ASP A 521 -16.12 25.00 -7.38
N GLY A 522 -16.96 24.06 -6.93
CA GLY A 522 -16.81 22.62 -7.24
C GLY A 522 -15.69 21.90 -6.47
N ALA A 523 -14.93 22.59 -5.63
CA ALA A 523 -13.96 21.96 -4.73
C ALA A 523 -14.67 21.36 -3.51
N ASN A 524 -14.09 20.30 -2.95
CA ASN A 524 -14.65 19.62 -1.79
C ASN A 524 -13.55 19.27 -0.78
N ILE A 525 -13.93 19.28 0.49
CA ILE A 525 -13.18 18.60 1.55
C ILE A 525 -13.51 17.11 1.45
N ASN A 526 -12.48 16.28 1.43
CA ASN A 526 -12.63 14.83 1.38
C ASN A 526 -12.15 14.23 2.69
N ILE A 527 -12.93 13.31 3.25
CA ILE A 527 -12.64 12.66 4.51
C ILE A 527 -12.52 11.17 4.25
N TRP A 528 -11.45 10.55 4.73
CA TRP A 528 -11.26 9.11 4.66
C TRP A 528 -10.94 8.54 6.04
N VAL A 529 -11.62 7.45 6.38
CA VAL A 529 -11.26 6.60 7.51
C VAL A 529 -10.37 5.49 6.99
N GLN A 530 -9.25 5.25 7.67
CA GLN A 530 -8.39 4.13 7.30
C GLN A 530 -9.09 2.81 7.57
N ARG A 531 -8.77 1.84 6.73
CA ARG A 531 -9.25 0.48 6.90
C ARG A 531 -8.60 -0.12 8.15
N ASP A 532 -9.41 -0.80 8.94
CA ASP A 532 -9.08 -1.35 10.27
C ASP A 532 -9.90 -2.63 10.54
N ASP A 533 -10.49 -3.20 9.49
CA ASP A 533 -11.03 -4.55 9.57
C ASP A 533 -9.86 -5.54 9.74
N ASP A 534 -10.17 -6.64 10.42
CA ASP A 534 -9.23 -7.71 10.68
C ASP A 534 -9.32 -8.71 9.51
N PRO A 535 -8.32 -8.80 8.62
CA PRO A 535 -8.23 -9.94 7.73
C PRO A 535 -8.25 -11.19 8.62
N SER A 536 -9.09 -12.17 8.28
CA SER A 536 -9.27 -13.39 9.08
C SER A 536 -7.95 -14.11 9.43
N GLU A 537 -6.90 -13.78 8.69
CA GLU A 537 -5.52 -14.22 8.75
C GLU A 537 -4.71 -13.63 9.91
N LEU A 538 -4.87 -12.34 10.25
CA LEU A 538 -4.09 -11.66 11.28
C LEU A 538 -4.65 -11.88 12.70
N LYS A 539 -5.97 -11.92 12.84
CA LYS A 539 -6.64 -11.96 14.15
C LYS A 539 -6.18 -10.81 15.06
N THR A 540 -5.93 -9.63 14.48
CA THR A 540 -5.54 -8.43 15.25
C THR A 540 -6.61 -8.08 16.29
N GLY A 541 -7.87 -8.43 16.00
CA GLY A 541 -9.04 -7.98 16.75
C GLY A 541 -9.46 -6.56 16.38
N GLY A 542 -9.03 -6.05 15.22
CA GLY A 542 -9.43 -4.75 14.69
C GLY A 542 -10.94 -4.66 14.46
N LYS A 543 -11.51 -3.48 14.72
CA LYS A 543 -12.94 -3.19 14.58
C LYS A 543 -13.14 -1.93 13.74
N GLN A 544 -13.44 -2.13 12.46
CA GLN A 544 -13.64 -1.05 11.50
C GLN A 544 -14.55 0.08 12.04
N SER A 545 -13.93 1.23 12.28
CA SER A 545 -14.64 2.49 12.54
C SER A 545 -15.23 3.05 11.24
N TYR A 546 -16.26 3.88 11.32
CA TYR A 546 -16.94 4.40 10.12
C TYR A 546 -17.49 5.81 10.32
N LEU A 547 -17.76 6.52 9.23
CA LEU A 547 -18.33 7.86 9.26
C LEU A 547 -19.85 7.82 9.42
N GLU A 548 -20.38 8.82 10.12
CA GLU A 548 -21.81 9.02 10.29
C GLU A 548 -22.19 10.50 10.17
N GLU A 549 -23.35 10.77 9.57
CA GLU A 549 -23.94 12.11 9.51
C GLU A 549 -24.65 12.40 10.84
N LEU A 550 -24.33 13.54 11.47
CA LEU A 550 -24.79 13.86 12.83
C LEU A 550 -26.32 13.97 12.96
N ASP A 551 -27.01 14.43 11.92
CA ASP A 551 -28.45 14.73 11.93
C ASP A 551 -29.30 13.72 11.15
N ARG A 552 -28.70 12.65 10.62
CA ARG A 552 -29.41 11.71 9.74
C ARG A 552 -30.08 10.58 10.54
N VAL A 553 -31.40 10.48 10.41
CA VAL A 553 -32.16 9.32 10.93
C VAL A 553 -31.76 8.07 10.16
N ALA A 554 -31.39 7.00 10.88
CA ALA A 554 -31.03 5.72 10.28
C ALA A 554 -32.20 5.17 9.42
N THR A 555 -31.97 5.04 8.12
CA THR A 555 -32.92 4.38 7.22
C THR A 555 -32.56 2.91 7.09
N ASN A 556 -33.36 2.03 7.69
CA ASN A 556 -33.26 0.57 7.54
C ASN A 556 -33.88 0.11 6.21
N ASP A 557 -33.38 0.59 5.08
CA ASP A 557 -33.82 0.10 3.77
C ASP A 557 -32.74 -0.80 3.14
N PRO A 558 -32.86 -2.13 3.24
CA PRO A 558 -31.93 -3.08 2.63
C PRO A 558 -32.15 -3.26 1.12
N SER A 559 -32.91 -2.38 0.45
CA SER A 559 -33.15 -2.49 -0.99
C SER A 559 -31.91 -2.20 -1.83
N LEU A 560 -31.98 -2.65 -3.09
CA LEU A 560 -30.98 -2.48 -4.16
C LEU A 560 -30.34 -1.07 -4.15
N PRO A 561 -29.08 -0.91 -4.61
CA PRO A 561 -28.42 0.38 -4.68
C PRO A 561 -29.31 1.40 -5.38
N ARG A 562 -29.90 2.31 -4.59
CA ARG A 562 -30.68 3.42 -5.15
C ARG A 562 -29.68 4.46 -5.60
N TYR A 563 -29.42 4.50 -6.90
CA TYR A 563 -28.68 5.59 -7.50
C TYR A 563 -29.57 6.84 -7.42
N LEU A 564 -29.32 7.69 -6.43
CA LEU A 564 -30.06 8.92 -6.17
C LEU A 564 -29.12 10.12 -6.26
N HIS A 565 -29.67 11.25 -6.70
CA HIS A 565 -29.05 12.57 -6.61
C HIS A 565 -30.00 13.51 -5.84
N PRO A 566 -29.50 14.33 -4.90
CA PRO A 566 -28.09 14.50 -4.56
C PRO A 566 -27.48 13.28 -3.84
N LEU A 567 -26.19 13.05 -4.08
CA LEU A 567 -25.36 12.10 -3.32
C LEU A 567 -25.27 12.58 -1.87
N GLY A 568 -25.48 11.67 -0.93
CA GLY A 568 -25.33 11.95 0.50
C GLY A 568 -23.87 12.21 0.89
N THR A 569 -23.66 12.85 2.04
CA THR A 569 -22.33 13.25 2.54
C THR A 569 -21.39 12.06 2.68
N VAL A 570 -21.82 11.04 3.43
CA VAL A 570 -21.12 9.75 3.58
C VAL A 570 -21.51 8.84 2.42
N ARG A 571 -20.52 8.43 1.61
CA ARG A 571 -20.76 7.78 0.31
C ARG A 571 -19.60 6.88 -0.10
N GLY A 572 -19.90 5.87 -0.93
CA GLY A 572 -18.89 4.98 -1.51
C GLY A 572 -18.18 5.53 -2.76
N PHE A 573 -18.68 6.62 -3.37
CA PHE A 573 -18.00 7.26 -4.51
C PHE A 573 -16.80 8.06 -4.02
N GLY A 574 -15.60 7.76 -4.52
CA GLY A 574 -14.33 8.27 -3.98
C GLY A 574 -13.66 7.31 -2.99
N SER A 575 -14.09 6.05 -2.95
CA SER A 575 -13.54 4.98 -2.09
C SER A 575 -12.44 4.15 -2.76
N LEU A 576 -11.86 4.63 -3.87
CA LEU A 576 -10.79 3.92 -4.57
C LEU A 576 -9.64 3.56 -3.61
N ASN A 577 -8.86 2.56 -3.99
CA ASN A 577 -7.62 2.20 -3.33
C ASN A 577 -6.67 3.42 -3.28
N GLY A 578 -6.26 3.82 -2.08
CA GLY A 578 -5.48 5.02 -1.79
C GLY A 578 -4.10 5.08 -2.46
N VAL A 579 -3.58 3.95 -2.94
CA VAL A 579 -2.28 3.86 -3.65
C VAL A 579 -2.42 3.52 -5.15
N ALA A 580 -3.64 3.50 -5.68
CA ALA A 580 -3.91 3.20 -7.08
C ALA A 580 -4.23 4.47 -7.91
N ASN A 581 -3.81 5.64 -7.44
CA ASN A 581 -4.27 6.93 -7.97
C ASN A 581 -3.32 7.54 -9.00
N ALA A 582 -2.11 7.00 -9.18
CA ALA A 582 -1.23 7.37 -10.29
C ALA A 582 -1.95 7.25 -11.65
N ALA A 583 -1.75 8.23 -12.54
CA ALA A 583 -2.50 8.30 -13.79
C ALA A 583 -2.32 7.05 -14.67
N LEU A 584 -1.11 6.48 -14.71
CA LEU A 584 -0.80 5.30 -15.53
C LEU A 584 -1.14 3.94 -14.90
N THR A 585 -1.61 3.92 -13.66
CA THR A 585 -2.12 2.69 -13.02
C THR A 585 -3.45 2.29 -13.65
N THR A 586 -3.60 1.02 -14.00
CA THR A 586 -4.87 0.45 -14.45
C THR A 586 -5.66 -0.06 -13.24
N ARG A 587 -6.79 0.58 -12.92
CA ARG A 587 -7.65 0.28 -11.77
C ARG A 587 -8.75 -0.70 -12.16
N VAL A 588 -8.86 -1.79 -11.41
CA VAL A 588 -9.78 -2.89 -11.71
C VAL A 588 -10.87 -3.03 -10.66
N ALA A 589 -12.12 -2.79 -11.06
CA ALA A 589 -13.29 -3.04 -10.22
C ALA A 589 -13.80 -4.49 -10.33
N GLY A 590 -14.59 -4.87 -9.33
CA GLY A 590 -15.23 -6.18 -9.23
C GLY A 590 -16.71 -6.13 -9.61
N TYR A 591 -17.15 -7.07 -10.44
CA TYR A 591 -18.57 -7.27 -10.74
C TYR A 591 -19.03 -8.69 -10.41
N THR A 592 -20.34 -8.85 -10.20
CA THR A 592 -20.99 -10.14 -9.98
C THR A 592 -21.35 -10.79 -11.31
N GLN A 593 -20.80 -11.97 -11.61
CA GLN A 593 -20.87 -12.63 -12.91
C GLN A 593 -22.30 -12.81 -13.43
N CYS A 594 -23.21 -13.34 -12.60
CA CYS A 594 -24.56 -13.69 -13.04
C CYS A 594 -25.48 -12.48 -13.30
N THR A 595 -25.18 -11.32 -12.72
CA THR A 595 -26.01 -10.10 -12.86
C THR A 595 -25.34 -9.04 -13.72
N GLY A 596 -24.02 -9.10 -13.91
CA GLY A 596 -23.22 -8.03 -14.52
C GLY A 596 -23.18 -6.74 -13.68
N SER A 597 -23.76 -6.74 -12.47
CA SER A 597 -23.80 -5.58 -11.59
C SER A 597 -22.48 -5.43 -10.82
N PRO A 598 -22.09 -4.21 -10.42
CA PRO A 598 -20.96 -4.02 -9.52
C PRO A 598 -21.13 -4.87 -8.26
N ALA A 599 -20.05 -5.51 -7.80
CA ALA A 599 -20.07 -6.17 -6.49
C ALA A 599 -20.29 -5.10 -5.41
N ALA A 600 -21.07 -5.41 -4.38
CA ALA A 600 -21.51 -4.45 -3.37
C ALA A 600 -20.33 -3.67 -2.76
N TYR A 601 -19.29 -4.41 -2.34
CA TYR A 601 -18.06 -3.87 -1.76
C TYR A 601 -17.14 -3.17 -2.75
N SER A 602 -17.25 -3.42 -4.07
CA SER A 602 -16.27 -2.90 -5.04
C SER A 602 -16.28 -1.38 -5.04
N SER A 603 -15.12 -0.82 -4.65
CA SER A 603 -14.86 0.61 -4.60
C SER A 603 -15.04 1.28 -5.95
N ALA A 604 -15.26 2.60 -5.91
CA ALA A 604 -15.70 3.38 -7.06
C ALA A 604 -14.90 4.67 -7.20
N GLY A 605 -14.76 5.13 -8.45
CA GLY A 605 -14.26 6.46 -8.77
C GLY A 605 -15.06 7.57 -8.08
N GLY A 606 -14.45 8.75 -7.97
CA GLY A 606 -15.06 9.91 -7.35
C GLY A 606 -16.24 10.43 -8.15
N LEU A 607 -17.39 10.62 -7.50
CA LEU A 607 -18.51 11.42 -8.01
C LEU A 607 -18.84 12.52 -7.00
N ARG A 608 -19.09 13.74 -7.49
CA ARG A 608 -19.55 14.89 -6.72
C ARG A 608 -20.93 15.32 -7.19
N ASN A 609 -21.66 16.05 -6.34
CA ASN A 609 -22.93 16.65 -6.73
C ASN A 609 -22.66 17.81 -7.71
N GLY A 610 -23.20 17.71 -8.92
CA GLY A 610 -23.16 18.76 -9.92
C GLY A 610 -24.53 19.42 -10.11
N SER A 611 -24.56 20.52 -10.85
CA SER A 611 -25.78 21.30 -11.08
C SER A 611 -26.83 20.54 -11.92
N THR A 612 -26.37 19.67 -12.82
CA THR A 612 -27.21 18.89 -13.76
C THR A 612 -27.20 17.38 -13.48
N GLY A 613 -26.41 16.93 -12.50
CA GLY A 613 -26.25 15.53 -12.13
C GLY A 613 -24.87 15.25 -11.51
N PRO A 614 -24.56 13.99 -11.20
CA PRO A 614 -23.25 13.61 -10.67
C PRO A 614 -22.12 13.91 -11.65
N GLU A 615 -21.04 14.52 -11.17
CA GLU A 615 -19.83 14.82 -11.95
C GLU A 615 -18.65 13.97 -11.46
N PRO A 616 -17.84 13.37 -12.37
CA PRO A 616 -16.66 12.63 -11.97
C PRO A 616 -15.55 13.56 -11.45
N TRP A 617 -14.77 13.07 -10.49
CA TRP A 617 -13.57 13.75 -10.00
C TRP A 617 -12.49 12.74 -9.62
N GLY A 618 -11.23 13.20 -9.65
CA GLY A 618 -10.08 12.36 -9.34
C GLY A 618 -9.90 11.19 -10.31
N SER A 619 -9.26 10.13 -9.83
CA SER A 619 -9.04 8.90 -10.59
C SER A 619 -10.33 8.09 -10.75
N ALA A 620 -10.43 7.34 -11.85
CA ALA A 620 -11.59 6.52 -12.18
C ALA A 620 -11.22 5.05 -12.31
N VAL A 621 -12.22 4.17 -12.18
CA VAL A 621 -12.08 2.76 -12.58
C VAL A 621 -11.86 2.70 -14.09
N ASP A 622 -10.86 1.95 -14.54
CA ASP A 622 -10.57 1.81 -15.97
C ASP A 622 -11.32 0.60 -16.55
N VAL A 623 -11.36 -0.50 -15.79
CA VAL A 623 -11.85 -1.81 -16.24
C VAL A 623 -12.50 -2.56 -15.08
N CYS A 624 -13.43 -3.46 -15.38
CA CYS A 624 -13.97 -4.42 -14.41
C CYS A 624 -13.73 -5.87 -14.81
N ALA A 625 -13.64 -6.75 -13.81
CA ALA A 625 -13.60 -8.20 -13.99
C ALA A 625 -14.44 -8.90 -12.90
N VAL A 626 -14.69 -10.20 -13.07
CA VAL A 626 -15.51 -10.96 -12.13
C VAL A 626 -14.81 -11.04 -10.77
N SER A 627 -15.47 -10.56 -9.72
CA SER A 627 -15.04 -10.77 -8.33
C SER A 627 -15.96 -11.72 -7.57
N ASP A 628 -17.22 -11.85 -8.00
CA ASP A 628 -18.21 -12.74 -7.41
C ASP A 628 -18.96 -13.53 -8.48
N ARG A 629 -19.29 -14.79 -8.21
CA ARG A 629 -20.09 -15.60 -9.14
C ARG A 629 -21.57 -15.21 -9.11
N SER A 630 -22.14 -15.10 -7.91
CA SER A 630 -23.52 -14.62 -7.70
C SER A 630 -23.68 -13.97 -6.33
N PRO A 631 -24.77 -13.21 -6.08
CA PRO A 631 -25.03 -12.64 -4.75
C PRO A 631 -25.12 -13.69 -3.63
N ASN A 632 -25.51 -14.93 -3.96
CA ASN A 632 -25.63 -16.03 -3.01
C ASN A 632 -24.41 -16.97 -3.00
N ARG A 633 -23.44 -16.75 -3.90
CA ARG A 633 -22.19 -17.51 -4.02
C ARG A 633 -21.06 -16.54 -4.34
N PRO A 634 -20.64 -15.71 -3.37
CA PRO A 634 -19.58 -14.76 -3.60
C PRO A 634 -18.26 -15.47 -3.89
N GLY A 635 -17.33 -14.69 -4.45
CA GLY A 635 -15.96 -15.04 -4.73
C GLY A 635 -15.70 -15.64 -6.11
N SER A 636 -14.54 -15.28 -6.67
CA SER A 636 -13.93 -15.85 -7.86
C SER A 636 -13.33 -17.23 -7.58
N LEU A 637 -13.21 -18.07 -8.61
CA LEU A 637 -12.59 -19.39 -8.50
C LEU A 637 -11.13 -19.32 -8.99
N GLY A 638 -10.21 -19.74 -8.14
CA GLY A 638 -8.78 -19.83 -8.43
C GLY A 638 -8.18 -21.16 -7.97
N GLN A 639 -6.86 -21.26 -8.04
CA GLN A 639 -6.11 -22.38 -7.50
C GLN A 639 -5.64 -22.08 -6.07
N GLY A 640 -5.53 -23.13 -5.26
CA GLY A 640 -4.98 -23.01 -3.91
C GLY A 640 -3.45 -23.13 -3.93
N VAL A 641 -2.86 -23.27 -2.74
CA VAL A 641 -1.39 -23.29 -2.60
C VAL A 641 -0.78 -24.56 -3.17
N ARG A 642 -1.47 -25.70 -3.02
CA ARG A 642 -1.01 -27.00 -3.48
C ARG A 642 -1.49 -27.31 -4.89
N SER A 643 -0.68 -28.02 -5.67
CA SER A 643 -1.05 -28.51 -6.99
C SER A 643 -2.35 -29.31 -6.94
N GLY A 644 -3.32 -28.94 -7.78
CA GLY A 644 -4.65 -29.57 -7.81
C GLY A 644 -5.65 -29.03 -6.80
N SER A 645 -5.24 -28.18 -5.85
CA SER A 645 -6.17 -27.52 -4.92
C SER A 645 -6.92 -26.34 -5.57
N ARG A 646 -8.01 -25.91 -4.92
CA ARG A 646 -8.87 -24.81 -5.38
C ARG A 646 -9.03 -23.77 -4.28
N SER A 647 -9.20 -22.52 -4.70
CA SER A 647 -9.39 -21.37 -3.83
C SER A 647 -10.62 -20.58 -4.26
N LEU A 648 -11.33 -20.01 -3.28
CA LEU A 648 -12.36 -19.01 -3.47
C LEU A 648 -11.92 -17.72 -2.77
N LEU A 649 -12.00 -16.59 -3.47
CA LEU A 649 -11.64 -15.28 -2.93
C LEU A 649 -12.74 -14.27 -3.25
N VAL A 650 -13.20 -13.56 -2.24
CA VAL A 650 -14.10 -12.40 -2.37
C VAL A 650 -13.24 -11.14 -2.36
N GLY A 651 -13.44 -10.25 -3.32
CA GLY A 651 -12.70 -9.00 -3.39
C GLY A 651 -12.25 -8.63 -4.80
N THR A 652 -11.98 -7.34 -4.99
CA THR A 652 -11.39 -6.81 -6.23
C THR A 652 -10.00 -7.37 -6.53
N SER A 653 -9.29 -7.90 -5.52
CA SER A 653 -8.06 -8.69 -5.69
C SER A 653 -8.26 -9.97 -6.51
N GLY A 654 -9.47 -10.51 -6.61
CA GLY A 654 -9.82 -11.60 -7.54
C GLY A 654 -10.08 -11.10 -8.97
N ALA A 655 -10.43 -9.82 -9.13
CA ALA A 655 -10.72 -9.22 -10.44
C ALA A 655 -9.44 -8.72 -11.14
N SER A 656 -8.56 -8.00 -10.44
CA SER A 656 -7.33 -7.42 -11.01
C SER A 656 -6.39 -8.40 -11.73
N PRO A 657 -6.09 -9.61 -11.22
CA PRO A 657 -5.19 -10.53 -11.90
C PRO A 657 -5.76 -11.06 -13.22
N GLN A 658 -7.08 -11.14 -13.37
CA GLN A 658 -7.71 -11.57 -14.62
C GLN A 658 -7.48 -10.55 -15.74
N VAL A 659 -7.55 -9.26 -15.41
CA VAL A 659 -7.22 -8.17 -16.33
C VAL A 659 -5.74 -8.23 -16.69
N ALA A 660 -4.86 -8.35 -15.70
CA ALA A 660 -3.42 -8.45 -15.93
C ALA A 660 -3.05 -9.63 -16.86
N ARG A 661 -3.70 -10.79 -16.68
CA ARG A 661 -3.57 -11.97 -17.55
C ARG A 661 -3.93 -11.65 -19.00
N LYS A 662 -5.06 -10.99 -19.24
CA LYS A 662 -5.51 -10.63 -20.60
C LYS A 662 -4.57 -9.59 -21.24
N MET A 663 -4.11 -8.61 -20.47
CA MET A 663 -3.15 -7.60 -20.93
C MET A 663 -1.81 -8.23 -21.33
N VAL A 664 -1.22 -9.08 -20.48
CA VAL A 664 0.08 -9.69 -20.79
C VAL A 664 0.00 -10.63 -22.01
N ARG A 665 -1.11 -11.37 -22.16
CA ARG A 665 -1.34 -12.22 -23.34
C ARG A 665 -1.45 -11.38 -24.61
N ALA A 666 -2.17 -10.26 -24.57
CA ALA A 666 -2.29 -9.36 -25.72
C ALA A 666 -0.92 -8.79 -26.13
N LEU A 667 -0.08 -8.40 -25.17
CA LEU A 667 1.28 -7.93 -25.43
C LEU A 667 2.18 -9.02 -26.00
N ALA A 668 2.10 -10.25 -25.48
CA ALA A 668 2.85 -11.40 -26.01
C ALA A 668 2.43 -11.77 -27.45
N ASP A 669 1.18 -11.45 -27.83
CA ASP A 669 0.68 -11.57 -29.20
C ASP A 669 1.07 -10.38 -30.11
N GLY A 670 1.78 -9.37 -29.59
CA GLY A 670 2.13 -8.15 -30.32
C GLY A 670 0.95 -7.19 -30.54
N LYS A 671 -0.08 -7.24 -29.68
CA LYS A 671 -1.27 -6.38 -29.73
C LYS A 671 -1.24 -5.33 -28.62
N ASP A 672 -2.13 -4.34 -28.72
CA ASP A 672 -2.39 -3.39 -27.63
C ASP A 672 -2.88 -4.12 -26.37
N ALA A 673 -2.47 -3.66 -25.18
CA ALA A 673 -2.78 -4.33 -23.91
C ALA A 673 -4.29 -4.44 -23.63
N PHE A 674 -5.11 -3.54 -24.16
CA PHE A 674 -6.56 -3.55 -23.97
C PHE A 674 -7.31 -4.34 -25.07
N ALA A 675 -6.61 -4.89 -26.08
CA ALA A 675 -7.23 -5.57 -27.21
C ALA A 675 -8.06 -6.81 -26.82
N GLY A 676 -7.77 -7.43 -25.66
CA GLY A 676 -8.50 -8.57 -25.10
C GLY A 676 -9.67 -8.20 -24.18
N LEU A 677 -9.99 -6.91 -24.05
CA LEU A 677 -11.02 -6.40 -23.14
C LEU A 677 -12.21 -5.82 -23.95
N GLU A 678 -13.43 -6.02 -23.45
CA GLU A 678 -14.66 -5.54 -24.07
C GLU A 678 -14.92 -4.08 -23.69
N PRO A 679 -15.01 -3.13 -24.63
CA PRO A 679 -15.41 -1.76 -24.34
C PRO A 679 -16.84 -1.70 -23.79
N GLN A 680 -17.07 -0.83 -22.80
CA GLN A 680 -18.39 -0.63 -22.19
C GLN A 680 -18.95 0.74 -22.55
N THR A 681 -20.25 0.78 -22.81
CA THR A 681 -21.04 2.01 -22.89
C THR A 681 -22.29 1.85 -22.02
N TYR A 682 -22.63 2.91 -21.28
CA TYR A 682 -23.79 2.93 -20.40
C TYR A 682 -24.84 3.84 -21.02
N THR A 683 -25.96 3.24 -21.44
CA THR A 683 -27.08 3.93 -22.08
C THR A 683 -28.40 3.39 -21.54
N SER A 684 -28.59 3.42 -20.21
CA SER A 684 -29.83 2.93 -19.59
C SER A 684 -31.02 3.88 -19.81
N GLY A 685 -30.78 5.06 -20.40
CA GLY A 685 -31.77 6.13 -20.53
C GLY A 685 -31.93 6.95 -19.24
N ASN A 686 -31.20 6.57 -18.18
CA ASN A 686 -31.07 7.31 -16.95
C ASN A 686 -29.61 7.76 -16.78
N PRO A 687 -29.28 9.02 -17.15
CA PRO A 687 -27.91 9.53 -17.09
C PRO A 687 -27.24 9.39 -15.71
N LEU A 688 -28.03 9.39 -14.65
CA LEU A 688 -27.54 9.22 -13.28
C LEU A 688 -27.10 7.78 -13.01
N GLU A 689 -27.90 6.80 -13.44
CA GLU A 689 -27.53 5.39 -13.33
C GLU A 689 -26.30 5.10 -14.19
N ASP A 690 -26.23 5.68 -15.39
CA ASP A 690 -25.10 5.53 -16.31
C ASP A 690 -23.80 6.09 -15.69
N ALA A 691 -23.82 7.29 -15.12
CA ALA A 691 -22.68 7.88 -14.42
C ALA A 691 -22.22 7.02 -13.23
N HIS A 692 -23.17 6.51 -12.44
CA HIS A 692 -22.87 5.65 -11.29
C HIS A 692 -22.28 4.30 -11.73
N LYS A 693 -22.83 3.67 -12.77
CA LYS A 693 -22.28 2.42 -13.32
C LYS A 693 -20.89 2.63 -13.87
N GLN A 694 -20.66 3.71 -14.62
CA GLN A 694 -19.34 4.04 -15.16
C GLN A 694 -18.30 4.23 -14.04
N ALA A 695 -18.65 4.96 -12.98
CA ALA A 695 -17.75 5.14 -11.83
C ALA A 695 -17.41 3.83 -11.10
N ARG A 696 -18.26 2.79 -11.22
CA ARG A 696 -18.10 1.50 -10.54
C ARG A 696 -17.55 0.37 -11.42
N LEU A 697 -17.65 0.47 -12.74
CA LEU A 697 -17.31 -0.61 -13.67
C LEU A 697 -16.28 -0.19 -14.74
N GLY A 698 -16.04 1.12 -14.91
CA GLY A 698 -15.04 1.65 -15.83
C GLY A 698 -15.48 1.64 -17.29
N SER A 699 -14.52 1.70 -18.20
CA SER A 699 -14.78 1.75 -19.66
C SER A 699 -14.55 0.42 -20.36
N PHE A 700 -14.00 -0.57 -19.65
CA PHE A 700 -13.71 -1.89 -20.20
C PHE A 700 -14.19 -3.00 -19.26
N LYS A 701 -14.39 -4.19 -19.83
CA LYS A 701 -14.73 -5.39 -19.08
C LYS A 701 -13.90 -6.58 -19.55
N ALA A 702 -13.35 -7.33 -18.61
CA ALA A 702 -12.69 -8.59 -18.90
C ALA A 702 -13.71 -9.74 -18.91
N ALA A 703 -13.57 -10.64 -19.89
CA ALA A 703 -14.31 -11.89 -19.89
C ALA A 703 -13.87 -12.79 -18.70
N PRO A 704 -14.79 -13.54 -18.06
CA PRO A 704 -14.46 -14.44 -16.96
C PRO A 704 -13.45 -15.54 -17.36
N LEU A 705 -12.59 -15.96 -16.43
CA LEU A 705 -11.63 -17.07 -16.64
C LEU A 705 -12.20 -18.47 -16.40
N TRP A 706 -13.50 -18.61 -16.10
CA TRP A 706 -14.16 -19.90 -15.88
C TRP A 706 -15.60 -19.89 -16.40
N ALA A 707 -16.08 -21.05 -16.84
CA ALA A 707 -17.47 -21.24 -17.29
C ALA A 707 -18.37 -21.68 -16.12
N GLY A 708 -19.62 -21.19 -16.10
CA GLY A 708 -20.68 -21.61 -15.16
C GLY A 708 -20.79 -20.75 -13.90
N GLY A 709 -21.72 -19.78 -13.93
CA GLY A 709 -22.14 -18.99 -12.76
C GLY A 709 -23.05 -19.75 -11.80
#